data_AF-A0A927SSY6-F1
#
_entry.id   AF-A0A927SSY6-F1
#
_cell.length_a   1.000
_cell.length_b   1.000
_cell.length_c   1.000
_cell.angle_alpha   90.00
_cell.angle_beta   90.00
_cell.angle_gamma   90.00
#
_symmetry.space_group_name_H-M   'P 1'
#
loop_
_entity.id
_entity.type
_entity.pdbx_description
1 polymer ?
#
loop_
_entity_poly.entity_id
_entity_poly.type
_entity_poly.pdbx_seq_one_letter_code
_entity_poly.pdbx_strand_id
1 'polypeptide(L)'
;MGKTSLLEIVNKCKKFVAAPQAINTVTEADKAKATIPAAKANEKLIRIAESIALGIEYDASELTDAEKNYAALLEEAYQVLGEELCLMALEEPDKMRSLCSVFDDYVKQQELHRQIVQIVSRVADHGISMTLHVLPFVAASKKKTPIDLNTVFTENDCFIDATQTIEKYLEDKPDEQIALINSLRIFTDDIGCGISKQLEKAYEYTMTTDRVPVVLRLRQEGRTLAEVGDVLDITRERVRQIEAKAISRFSTSLRHAGRDVIGYIHAMLDGDLMIHKNEVATCIENSDQLDLLWACIEDGAFDRKAYSYEKQYKAIVFKHEDGDVAAKIVDALPSYIFKDELEEVIRHAVEEEGVWEEKIRADIKQRYRVFGTLYSEHKPTVVFICDWLLKNRFVNGFKVSDATDAKRFQEYAREVFGEGSCRMTQRALDAKINAVGVLCDRGKYIHPSMVSIDESILDEVDQYIADSPKNAITYIELFEAFKDKLAGTQISNHYLLQGVMKQFGNNVNKRVDYYLYRDYITKDANVSPTDELDAFVRDRGMVHKTEIYAEFPALNEFALGQVVARCPNVFNIDGGYYIHASQFHIQETDYAPLIAYLTEVTRDLPVNIRKVFDDCSVQFPEFMDRNEIHNRDVLFAVLSHMFRYNFRFNRPYIANSDDVEMTNRGVILSVLEPYAEIAIDELMDLLDERGIHYVSLPHLMGLIAPDYVRSDENTLMKRSLAGIDDDVVEEALNILSDAIEANDYLPSCKVQDFIWYPSIDIAWTPYLLESIVLSSNRLDYVPYPFSRSHRSLVVYVSKKYANYDFQTMLLKIIGEEYEKGTFTRKADMREWLIEAGFVDVKLPNFLESAQYYYMGDDGRLVRREEAEQ
;
A
#
# COMPACT_ATOMS: atom_id res chain seq x y z
N MET A 1 -53.12 -46.48 -48.48
CA MET A 1 -52.61 -46.02 -47.17
C MET A 1 -53.72 -46.22 -46.14
N GLY A 2 -53.47 -46.98 -45.07
CA GLY A 2 -54.52 -47.45 -44.17
C GLY A 2 -55.09 -46.36 -43.25
N LYS A 3 -56.38 -46.06 -43.40
CA LYS A 3 -57.41 -45.66 -42.40
C LYS A 3 -57.06 -44.70 -41.24
N THR A 4 -55.94 -43.98 -41.31
CA THR A 4 -55.53 -43.00 -40.28
C THR A 4 -55.22 -41.61 -40.88
N SER A 5 -55.40 -41.42 -42.19
CA SER A 5 -54.87 -40.25 -42.88
C SER A 5 -55.70 -38.97 -42.73
N LEU A 6 -57.03 -39.01 -42.57
CA LEU A 6 -57.83 -37.76 -42.60
C LEU A 6 -57.70 -36.93 -41.32
N LEU A 7 -57.82 -37.56 -40.15
CA LEU A 7 -57.62 -36.86 -38.87
C LEU A 7 -56.16 -36.41 -38.74
N GLU A 8 -55.23 -37.16 -39.31
CA GLU A 8 -53.81 -36.83 -39.31
C GLU A 8 -53.47 -35.71 -40.30
N ILE A 9 -54.11 -35.65 -41.47
CA ILE A 9 -54.01 -34.53 -42.44
C ILE A 9 -54.67 -33.29 -41.85
N VAL A 10 -55.88 -33.38 -41.31
CA VAL A 10 -56.56 -32.25 -40.64
C VAL A 10 -55.76 -31.80 -39.42
N ASN A 11 -55.22 -32.71 -38.62
CA ASN A 11 -54.34 -32.35 -37.51
C ASN A 11 -52.99 -31.82 -37.97
N LYS A 12 -52.43 -32.27 -39.10
CA LYS A 12 -51.20 -31.71 -39.69
C LYS A 12 -51.47 -30.32 -40.24
N CYS A 13 -52.57 -30.08 -40.93
CA CYS A 13 -53.00 -28.73 -41.35
C CYS A 13 -53.23 -27.83 -40.13
N LYS A 14 -53.96 -28.29 -39.09
CA LYS A 14 -54.14 -27.53 -37.84
C LYS A 14 -52.83 -27.28 -37.09
N LYS A 15 -51.89 -28.23 -37.08
CA LYS A 15 -50.55 -28.08 -36.49
C LYS A 15 -49.64 -27.16 -37.31
N PHE A 16 -49.79 -27.14 -38.64
CA PHE A 16 -49.02 -26.28 -39.53
C PHE A 16 -49.54 -24.84 -39.51
N VAL A 17 -50.86 -24.64 -39.32
CA VAL A 17 -51.47 -23.34 -38.97
C VAL A 17 -50.89 -22.81 -37.67
N ALA A 18 -50.63 -23.69 -36.69
CA ALA A 18 -50.02 -23.28 -35.42
C ALA A 18 -48.52 -22.91 -35.52
N ALA A 19 -47.84 -23.16 -36.65
CA ALA A 19 -46.45 -22.74 -36.89
C ALA A 19 -46.03 -22.90 -38.39
N PRO A 20 -46.18 -21.87 -39.23
CA PRO A 20 -45.79 -21.93 -40.64
C PRO A 20 -44.30 -21.56 -40.83
N GLN A 21 -43.43 -22.51 -41.17
CA GLN A 21 -42.07 -22.21 -41.62
C GLN A 21 -41.90 -22.43 -43.13
N ALA A 22 -41.47 -21.34 -43.78
CA ALA A 22 -41.01 -21.11 -45.15
C ALA A 22 -40.98 -22.28 -46.17
N ILE A 23 -41.79 -22.13 -47.24
CA ILE A 23 -41.46 -22.62 -48.59
C ILE A 23 -41.70 -21.48 -49.59
N ASN A 24 -40.60 -20.93 -50.10
CA ASN A 24 -40.57 -20.10 -51.31
C ASN A 24 -40.67 -21.03 -52.53
N THR A 25 -41.73 -20.93 -53.33
CA THR A 25 -41.67 -21.03 -54.81
C THR A 25 -43.00 -20.65 -55.48
N VAL A 26 -42.92 -19.61 -56.30
CA VAL A 26 -43.36 -19.57 -57.72
C VAL A 26 -44.86 -19.61 -58.02
N THR A 27 -45.35 -18.42 -58.40
CA THR A 27 -46.14 -18.10 -59.61
C THR A 27 -46.81 -19.25 -60.37
N GLU A 28 -48.14 -19.28 -60.36
CA GLU A 28 -49.01 -19.50 -61.54
C GLU A 28 -50.52 -19.58 -61.18
N ALA A 29 -50.89 -19.61 -59.90
CA ALA A 29 -52.29 -19.79 -59.48
C ALA A 29 -53.23 -18.55 -59.62
N ASP A 30 -52.73 -17.38 -60.03
CA ASP A 30 -53.53 -16.16 -60.21
C ASP A 30 -54.49 -16.19 -61.44
N LYS A 31 -54.59 -17.33 -62.14
CA LYS A 31 -55.45 -17.48 -63.34
C LYS A 31 -56.46 -18.62 -63.23
N ALA A 32 -57.28 -18.65 -62.17
CA ALA A 32 -58.50 -19.46 -62.21
C ALA A 32 -59.61 -18.94 -61.27
N LYS A 33 -60.00 -17.66 -61.40
CA LYS A 33 -61.38 -17.26 -61.03
C LYS A 33 -62.34 -17.74 -62.12
N ALA A 34 -62.53 -19.04 -62.23
CA ALA A 34 -63.58 -19.64 -63.02
C ALA A 34 -64.67 -20.12 -62.06
N THR A 35 -65.76 -19.36 -61.99
CA THR A 35 -67.00 -19.79 -61.33
C THR A 35 -67.43 -21.11 -61.99
N ILE A 36 -67.22 -22.23 -61.32
CA ILE A 36 -67.57 -23.56 -61.83
C ILE A 36 -69.09 -23.55 -62.09
N PRO A 37 -69.56 -23.77 -63.34
CA PRO A 37 -70.98 -23.81 -63.62
C PRO A 37 -71.59 -25.01 -62.89
N ALA A 38 -72.65 -24.79 -62.10
CA ALA A 38 -73.38 -25.86 -61.45
C ALA A 38 -74.10 -26.72 -62.52
N ALA A 39 -73.41 -27.73 -63.06
CA ALA A 39 -74.04 -28.77 -63.85
C ALA A 39 -74.96 -29.58 -62.92
N LYS A 40 -76.26 -29.66 -63.24
CA LYS A 40 -77.17 -30.60 -62.57
C LYS A 40 -76.65 -32.01 -62.83
N ALA A 41 -76.22 -32.72 -61.78
CA ALA A 41 -75.72 -34.08 -61.89
C ALA A 41 -76.73 -34.97 -62.63
N ASN A 42 -76.37 -35.41 -63.84
CA ASN A 42 -77.06 -36.48 -64.55
C ASN A 42 -76.40 -37.80 -64.14
N GLU A 43 -77.16 -38.89 -64.08
CA GLU A 43 -76.71 -40.23 -63.68
C GLU A 43 -75.48 -40.69 -64.46
N LYS A 44 -75.35 -40.25 -65.72
CA LYS A 44 -74.17 -40.50 -66.58
C LYS A 44 -72.88 -39.84 -66.07
N LEU A 45 -72.95 -38.60 -65.58
CA LEU A 45 -71.79 -37.88 -65.03
C LEU A 45 -71.33 -38.45 -63.68
N ILE A 46 -72.28 -38.95 -62.88
CA ILE A 46 -71.98 -39.62 -61.60
C ILE A 46 -71.18 -40.90 -61.87
N ARG A 47 -71.61 -41.72 -62.84
CA ARG A 47 -70.87 -42.94 -63.22
C ARG A 47 -69.47 -42.64 -63.74
N ILE A 48 -69.27 -41.53 -64.44
CA ILE A 48 -67.94 -41.11 -64.91
C ILE A 48 -67.07 -40.68 -63.73
N ALA A 49 -67.62 -39.91 -62.78
CA ALA A 49 -66.91 -39.55 -61.56
C ALA A 49 -66.52 -40.79 -60.74
N GLU A 50 -67.40 -41.79 -60.66
CA GLU A 50 -67.14 -43.09 -60.04
C GLU A 50 -66.01 -43.85 -60.76
N SER A 51 -66.07 -43.95 -62.09
CA SER A 51 -65.01 -44.60 -62.87
C SER A 51 -63.65 -43.92 -62.70
N ILE A 52 -63.60 -42.59 -62.77
CA ILE A 52 -62.36 -41.81 -62.61
C ILE A 52 -61.79 -42.02 -61.21
N ALA A 53 -62.61 -41.93 -60.15
CA ALA A 53 -62.15 -42.12 -58.78
C ALA A 53 -61.69 -43.55 -58.48
N LEU A 54 -62.25 -44.55 -59.17
CA LEU A 54 -61.84 -45.96 -59.07
C LEU A 54 -60.66 -46.31 -60.01
N GLY A 55 -60.15 -45.35 -60.80
CA GLY A 55 -59.07 -45.58 -61.76
C GLY A 55 -59.48 -46.48 -62.95
N ILE A 56 -60.77 -46.56 -63.26
CA ILE A 56 -61.34 -47.40 -64.31
C ILE A 56 -61.54 -46.57 -65.58
N GLU A 57 -61.15 -47.12 -66.74
CA GLU A 57 -61.43 -46.49 -68.04
C GLU A 57 -62.94 -46.32 -68.27
N TYR A 58 -63.35 -45.14 -68.71
CA TYR A 58 -64.74 -44.82 -69.04
C TYR A 58 -64.87 -44.44 -70.52
N ASP A 59 -66.02 -44.73 -71.11
CA ASP A 59 -66.28 -44.41 -72.52
C ASP A 59 -66.73 -42.95 -72.68
N ALA A 60 -65.87 -42.14 -73.29
CA ALA A 60 -66.12 -40.72 -73.56
C ALA A 60 -66.82 -40.45 -74.90
N SER A 61 -67.10 -41.48 -75.71
CA SER A 61 -67.62 -41.33 -77.08
C SER A 61 -69.04 -40.75 -77.14
N GLU A 62 -69.85 -40.99 -76.11
CA GLU A 62 -71.24 -40.52 -76.02
C GLU A 62 -71.44 -39.30 -75.11
N LEU A 63 -70.38 -38.57 -74.77
CA LEU A 63 -70.46 -37.36 -73.94
C LEU A 63 -70.60 -36.09 -74.79
N THR A 64 -71.43 -35.16 -74.32
CA THR A 64 -71.48 -33.80 -74.85
C THR A 64 -70.19 -33.03 -74.51
N ASP A 65 -69.88 -31.96 -75.26
CA ASP A 65 -68.66 -31.17 -75.03
C ASP A 65 -68.58 -30.57 -73.61
N ALA A 66 -69.72 -30.23 -73.01
CA ALA A 66 -69.79 -29.76 -71.62
C ALA A 66 -69.48 -30.88 -70.62
N GLU A 67 -69.94 -32.11 -70.88
CA GLU A 67 -69.66 -33.29 -70.04
C GLU A 67 -68.20 -33.74 -70.17
N LYS A 68 -67.59 -33.61 -71.36
CA LYS A 68 -66.15 -33.85 -71.56
C LYS A 68 -65.28 -32.86 -70.79
N ASN A 69 -65.63 -31.58 -70.79
CA ASN A 69 -64.93 -30.57 -69.96
C ASN A 69 -65.06 -30.88 -68.47
N TYR A 70 -66.23 -31.34 -68.02
CA TYR A 70 -66.42 -31.73 -66.63
C TYR A 70 -65.61 -32.99 -66.26
N ALA A 71 -65.56 -33.98 -67.15
CA ALA A 71 -64.73 -35.17 -66.97
C ALA A 71 -63.22 -34.82 -66.92
N ALA A 72 -62.75 -33.89 -67.76
CA ALA A 72 -61.37 -33.40 -67.72
C ALA A 72 -61.03 -32.70 -66.39
N LEU A 73 -61.96 -31.90 -65.84
CA LEU A 73 -61.78 -31.30 -64.50
C LEU A 73 -61.74 -32.35 -63.39
N LEU A 74 -62.51 -33.44 -63.51
CA LEU A 74 -62.46 -34.56 -62.56
C LEU A 74 -61.14 -35.36 -62.68
N GLU A 75 -60.61 -35.54 -63.89
CA GLU A 75 -59.30 -36.15 -64.12
C GLU A 75 -58.18 -35.29 -63.54
N GLU A 76 -58.22 -33.96 -63.73
CA GLU A 76 -57.26 -33.03 -63.13
C GLU A 76 -57.36 -33.06 -61.60
N ALA A 77 -58.58 -33.04 -61.04
CA ALA A 77 -58.79 -33.18 -59.61
C ALA A 77 -58.25 -34.52 -59.07
N TYR A 78 -58.41 -35.61 -59.82
CA TYR A 78 -57.85 -36.93 -59.47
C TYR A 78 -56.32 -36.94 -59.48
N GLN A 79 -55.67 -36.26 -60.44
CA GLN A 79 -54.21 -36.12 -60.47
C GLN A 79 -53.68 -35.32 -59.27
N VAL A 80 -54.41 -34.27 -58.84
CA VAL A 80 -53.98 -33.41 -57.73
C VAL A 80 -54.28 -34.04 -56.37
N LEU A 81 -55.47 -34.62 -56.19
CA LEU A 81 -55.95 -35.15 -54.91
C LEU A 81 -55.55 -36.61 -54.67
N GLY A 82 -55.34 -37.37 -55.74
CA GLY A 82 -55.07 -38.81 -55.70
C GLY A 82 -56.31 -39.67 -55.43
N GLU A 83 -56.16 -40.98 -55.66
CA GLU A 83 -57.22 -41.99 -55.57
C GLU A 83 -58.00 -41.95 -54.25
N GLU A 84 -57.29 -41.89 -53.11
CA GLU A 84 -57.91 -42.01 -51.79
C GLU A 84 -58.88 -40.87 -51.44
N LEU A 85 -58.56 -39.62 -51.83
CA LEU A 85 -59.41 -38.46 -51.56
C LEU A 85 -60.59 -38.38 -52.55
N CYS A 86 -60.38 -38.80 -53.80
CA CYS A 86 -61.45 -38.91 -54.79
C CYS A 86 -62.47 -39.99 -54.41
N LEU A 87 -62.01 -41.15 -53.92
CA LEU A 87 -62.88 -42.18 -53.37
C LEU A 87 -63.64 -41.69 -52.13
N MET A 88 -62.98 -40.96 -51.23
CA MET A 88 -63.65 -40.36 -50.08
C MET A 88 -64.74 -39.34 -50.48
N ALA A 89 -64.51 -38.56 -51.53
CA ALA A 89 -65.50 -37.62 -52.04
C ALA A 89 -66.78 -38.32 -52.55
N LEU A 90 -66.66 -39.57 -53.04
CA LEU A 90 -67.78 -40.39 -53.49
C LEU A 90 -68.44 -41.18 -52.36
N GLU A 91 -67.65 -41.85 -51.52
CA GLU A 91 -68.16 -42.75 -50.48
C GLU A 91 -68.66 -42.00 -49.24
N GLU A 92 -68.02 -40.86 -48.91
CA GLU A 92 -68.28 -40.11 -47.67
C GLU A 92 -68.30 -38.58 -47.94
N PRO A 93 -69.25 -38.07 -48.77
CA PRO A 93 -69.25 -36.68 -49.24
C PRO A 93 -69.34 -35.64 -48.11
N ASP A 94 -70.00 -35.95 -46.99
CA ASP A 94 -70.07 -35.03 -45.83
C ASP A 94 -68.72 -34.89 -45.11
N LYS A 95 -67.87 -35.94 -45.10
CA LYS A 95 -66.50 -35.82 -44.59
C LYS A 95 -65.63 -35.01 -45.53
N MET A 96 -65.81 -35.16 -46.84
CA MET A 96 -65.11 -34.34 -47.83
C MET A 96 -65.51 -32.86 -47.75
N ARG A 97 -66.80 -32.54 -47.55
CA ARG A 97 -67.25 -31.16 -47.29
C ARG A 97 -66.59 -30.56 -46.04
N SER A 98 -66.48 -31.34 -44.98
CA SER A 98 -65.80 -30.92 -43.74
C SER A 98 -64.31 -30.68 -43.96
N LEU A 99 -63.67 -31.47 -44.82
CA LEU A 99 -62.28 -31.28 -45.24
C LEU A 99 -62.11 -30.01 -46.09
N CYS A 100 -63.01 -29.77 -47.05
CA CYS A 100 -63.02 -28.55 -47.86
C CYS A 100 -63.17 -27.30 -47.00
N SER A 101 -64.06 -27.28 -46.00
CA SER A 101 -64.19 -26.13 -45.10
C SER A 101 -62.91 -25.87 -44.29
N VAL A 102 -62.20 -26.92 -43.87
CA VAL A 102 -60.90 -26.78 -43.19
C VAL A 102 -59.85 -26.20 -44.13
N PHE A 103 -59.83 -26.61 -45.41
CA PHE A 103 -58.94 -26.03 -46.40
C PHE A 103 -59.30 -24.57 -46.75
N ASP A 104 -60.58 -24.21 -46.80
CA ASP A 104 -61.01 -22.83 -47.01
C ASP A 104 -60.56 -21.92 -45.85
N ASP A 105 -60.69 -22.38 -44.61
CA ASP A 105 -60.22 -21.65 -43.44
C ASP A 105 -58.69 -21.53 -43.42
N TYR A 106 -57.98 -22.61 -43.81
CA TYR A 106 -56.53 -22.60 -44.00
C TYR A 106 -56.09 -21.57 -45.04
N VAL A 107 -56.74 -21.55 -46.21
CA VAL A 107 -56.43 -20.61 -47.30
C VAL A 107 -56.67 -19.17 -46.85
N LYS A 108 -57.74 -18.89 -46.11
CA LYS A 108 -58.00 -17.55 -45.55
C LYS A 108 -56.93 -17.12 -44.56
N GLN A 109 -56.50 -18.01 -43.67
CA GLN A 109 -55.44 -17.73 -42.69
C GLN A 109 -54.09 -17.49 -43.39
N GLN A 110 -53.75 -18.29 -44.41
CA GLN A 110 -52.53 -18.08 -45.19
C GLN A 110 -52.54 -16.78 -45.98
N GLU A 111 -53.68 -16.39 -46.56
CA GLU A 111 -53.79 -15.11 -47.26
C GLU A 111 -53.65 -13.93 -46.30
N LEU A 112 -54.19 -14.03 -45.07
CA LEU A 112 -53.99 -13.03 -44.01
C LEU A 112 -52.52 -12.95 -43.56
N HIS A 113 -51.89 -14.09 -43.25
CA HIS A 113 -50.47 -14.16 -42.91
C HIS A 113 -49.61 -13.49 -43.99
N ARG A 114 -49.85 -13.85 -45.26
CA ARG A 114 -49.15 -13.26 -46.41
C ARG A 114 -49.34 -11.75 -46.48
N GLN A 115 -50.55 -11.25 -46.23
CA GLN A 115 -50.82 -9.80 -46.19
C GLN A 115 -50.07 -9.10 -45.06
N ILE A 116 -50.02 -9.67 -43.86
CA ILE A 116 -49.29 -9.11 -42.71
C ILE A 116 -47.79 -9.06 -43.02
N VAL A 117 -47.21 -10.18 -43.47
CA VAL A 117 -45.80 -10.27 -43.84
C VAL A 117 -45.45 -9.25 -44.92
N GLN A 118 -46.30 -9.08 -45.94
CA GLN A 118 -46.10 -8.07 -47.00
C GLN A 118 -46.17 -6.63 -46.49
N ILE A 119 -46.92 -6.35 -45.42
CA ILE A 119 -46.98 -5.01 -44.83
C ILE A 119 -45.74 -4.77 -43.98
N VAL A 120 -45.37 -5.72 -43.14
CA VAL A 120 -44.20 -5.65 -42.25
C VAL A 120 -42.89 -5.61 -43.05
N SER A 121 -42.77 -6.38 -44.13
CA SER A 121 -41.55 -6.40 -44.95
C SER A 121 -41.26 -5.07 -45.64
N ARG A 122 -42.29 -4.24 -45.90
CA ARG A 122 -42.09 -2.90 -46.47
C ARG A 122 -41.26 -2.00 -45.58
N VAL A 123 -41.23 -2.25 -44.28
CA VAL A 123 -40.40 -1.50 -43.33
C VAL A 123 -38.92 -1.61 -43.72
N ALA A 124 -38.47 -2.82 -44.07
CA ALA A 124 -37.11 -3.05 -44.57
C ALA A 124 -36.86 -2.38 -45.92
N ASP A 125 -37.86 -2.36 -46.82
CA ASP A 125 -37.75 -1.65 -48.12
C ASP A 125 -37.51 -0.14 -47.93
N HIS A 126 -37.88 0.41 -46.77
CA HIS A 126 -37.63 1.79 -46.40
C HIS A 126 -36.28 2.03 -45.68
N GLY A 127 -35.43 1.01 -45.59
CA GLY A 127 -34.11 1.11 -44.96
C GLY A 127 -34.14 1.10 -43.43
N ILE A 128 -35.25 0.71 -42.81
CA ILE A 128 -35.39 0.54 -41.37
C ILE A 128 -35.01 -0.89 -41.00
N SER A 129 -34.15 -1.07 -39.99
CA SER A 129 -33.75 -2.41 -39.56
C SER A 129 -34.92 -3.16 -38.90
N MET A 130 -35.09 -4.43 -39.26
CA MET A 130 -36.11 -5.32 -38.70
C MET A 130 -35.86 -5.66 -37.22
N THR A 131 -34.66 -5.39 -36.70
CA THR A 131 -34.31 -5.64 -35.29
C THR A 131 -34.74 -4.52 -34.36
N LEU A 132 -35.19 -3.37 -34.90
CA LEU A 132 -35.60 -2.23 -34.08
C LEU A 132 -36.99 -2.46 -33.46
N HIS A 133 -37.19 -1.89 -32.28
CA HIS A 133 -38.45 -1.95 -31.55
C HIS A 133 -39.54 -1.13 -32.25
N VAL A 134 -40.77 -1.64 -32.24
CA VAL A 134 -41.90 -1.06 -32.99
C VAL A 134 -42.47 0.18 -32.30
N LEU A 135 -42.57 0.17 -30.96
CA LEU A 135 -43.25 1.23 -30.20
C LEU A 135 -42.62 2.63 -30.35
N PRO A 136 -41.28 2.81 -30.37
CA PRO A 136 -40.69 4.13 -30.65
C PRO A 136 -41.18 4.74 -31.97
N PHE A 137 -41.37 3.92 -33.01
CA PHE A 137 -41.92 4.37 -34.29
C PHE A 137 -43.41 4.70 -34.20
N VAL A 138 -44.18 3.93 -33.43
CA VAL A 138 -45.60 4.20 -33.17
C VAL A 138 -45.76 5.55 -32.47
N ALA A 139 -44.94 5.83 -31.45
CA ALA A 139 -44.94 7.10 -30.73
C ALA A 139 -44.53 8.30 -31.63
N ALA A 140 -43.61 8.08 -32.57
CA ALA A 140 -43.18 9.10 -33.53
C ALA A 140 -44.24 9.39 -34.61
N SER A 141 -45.09 8.40 -34.95
CA SER A 141 -46.14 8.57 -35.95
C SER A 141 -47.31 9.40 -35.41
N LYS A 142 -47.64 10.48 -36.10
CA LYS A 142 -48.75 11.39 -35.72
C LYS A 142 -50.05 11.10 -36.45
N LYS A 143 -50.09 10.10 -37.32
CA LYS A 143 -51.30 9.76 -38.08
C LYS A 143 -52.26 8.98 -37.20
N LYS A 144 -53.51 9.46 -37.12
CA LYS A 144 -54.58 8.71 -36.48
C LYS A 144 -54.87 7.46 -37.29
N THR A 145 -54.66 6.31 -36.69
CA THR A 145 -55.03 5.01 -37.20
C THR A 145 -56.38 4.56 -36.62
N PRO A 146 -57.14 3.71 -37.32
CA PRO A 146 -58.37 3.12 -36.80
C PRO A 146 -58.19 2.37 -35.46
N ILE A 147 -57.03 1.73 -35.27
CA ILE A 147 -56.63 1.05 -34.04
C ILE A 147 -55.38 1.73 -33.48
N ASP A 148 -55.36 1.95 -32.17
CA ASP A 148 -54.18 2.43 -31.47
C ASP A 148 -53.13 1.31 -31.38
N LEU A 149 -52.04 1.46 -32.12
CA LEU A 149 -50.99 0.44 -32.21
C LEU A 149 -50.23 0.26 -30.88
N ASN A 150 -50.32 1.20 -29.94
CA ASN A 150 -49.78 1.01 -28.57
C ASN A 150 -50.53 -0.08 -27.79
N THR A 151 -51.72 -0.47 -28.24
CA THR A 151 -52.50 -1.58 -27.64
C THR A 151 -52.21 -2.93 -28.28
N VAL A 152 -51.45 -2.94 -29.38
CA VAL A 152 -51.10 -4.13 -30.17
C VAL A 152 -49.69 -4.60 -29.84
N PHE A 153 -48.74 -3.68 -29.76
CA PHE A 153 -47.33 -3.97 -29.49
C PHE A 153 -46.95 -3.64 -28.04
N THR A 154 -45.96 -4.37 -27.54
CA THR A 154 -45.31 -4.19 -26.24
C THR A 154 -43.91 -3.59 -26.42
N GLU A 155 -43.27 -3.18 -25.32
CA GLU A 155 -41.94 -2.56 -25.35
C GLU A 155 -40.86 -3.47 -25.93
N ASN A 156 -41.03 -4.79 -25.86
CA ASN A 156 -40.06 -5.77 -26.36
C ASN A 156 -40.33 -6.23 -27.81
N ASP A 157 -41.41 -5.76 -28.45
CA ASP A 157 -41.74 -6.20 -29.80
C ASP A 157 -40.86 -5.49 -30.84
N CYS A 158 -40.05 -6.27 -31.56
CA CYS A 158 -39.28 -5.81 -32.72
C CYS A 158 -40.05 -6.03 -34.02
N PHE A 159 -39.68 -5.32 -35.09
CA PHE A 159 -40.32 -5.49 -36.41
C PHE A 159 -40.22 -6.92 -36.95
N ILE A 160 -39.18 -7.67 -36.59
CA ILE A 160 -39.01 -9.08 -36.95
C ILE A 160 -40.09 -9.97 -36.31
N ASP A 161 -40.52 -9.63 -35.10
CA ASP A 161 -41.51 -10.37 -34.32
C ASP A 161 -42.94 -9.84 -34.56
N ALA A 162 -43.07 -8.64 -35.13
CA ALA A 162 -44.34 -7.95 -35.33
C ALA A 162 -45.41 -8.81 -36.02
N THR A 163 -45.02 -9.68 -36.97
CA THR A 163 -45.97 -10.58 -37.63
C THR A 163 -46.67 -11.51 -36.63
N GLN A 164 -45.91 -12.13 -35.72
CA GLN A 164 -46.45 -13.05 -34.72
C GLN A 164 -47.33 -12.29 -33.70
N THR A 165 -46.89 -11.10 -33.28
CA THR A 165 -47.64 -10.27 -32.34
C THR A 165 -48.98 -9.80 -32.92
N ILE A 166 -49.00 -9.41 -34.20
CA ILE A 166 -50.21 -9.05 -34.93
C ILE A 166 -51.17 -10.25 -35.05
N GLU A 167 -50.64 -11.43 -35.39
CA GLU A 167 -51.46 -12.64 -35.51
C GLU A 167 -52.11 -13.03 -34.19
N LYS A 168 -51.34 -13.02 -33.11
CA LYS A 168 -51.84 -13.27 -31.75
C LYS A 168 -52.92 -12.27 -31.35
N TYR A 169 -52.75 -10.99 -31.66
CA TYR A 169 -53.77 -9.97 -31.41
C TYR A 169 -55.07 -10.27 -32.17
N LEU A 170 -54.98 -10.76 -33.41
CA LEU A 170 -56.14 -11.09 -34.25
C LEU A 170 -56.82 -12.41 -33.85
N GLU A 171 -56.10 -13.34 -33.23
CA GLU A 171 -56.72 -14.52 -32.58
C GLU A 171 -57.67 -14.10 -31.45
N ASP A 172 -57.26 -13.12 -30.65
CA ASP A 172 -58.06 -12.59 -29.55
C ASP A 172 -59.20 -11.67 -30.04
N LYS A 173 -58.99 -10.96 -31.16
CA LYS A 173 -59.94 -9.97 -31.72
C LYS A 173 -60.12 -10.09 -33.25
N PRO A 174 -60.80 -11.14 -33.74
CA PRO A 174 -60.94 -11.38 -35.17
C PRO A 174 -61.76 -10.29 -35.90
N ASP A 175 -62.73 -9.66 -35.23
CA ASP A 175 -63.59 -8.62 -35.81
C ASP A 175 -62.82 -7.33 -36.19
N GLU A 176 -61.62 -7.15 -35.64
CA GLU A 176 -60.79 -5.95 -35.86
C GLU A 176 -59.84 -6.09 -37.07
N GLN A 177 -59.80 -7.25 -37.75
CA GLN A 177 -58.85 -7.55 -38.83
C GLN A 177 -58.73 -6.45 -39.89
N ILE A 178 -59.86 -5.98 -40.44
CA ILE A 178 -59.85 -4.96 -41.51
C ILE A 178 -59.31 -3.62 -40.97
N ALA A 179 -59.68 -3.26 -39.74
CA ALA A 179 -59.24 -2.01 -39.12
C ALA A 179 -57.76 -2.06 -38.76
N LEU A 180 -57.23 -3.22 -38.31
CA LEU A 180 -55.82 -3.40 -37.98
C LEU A 180 -54.95 -3.35 -39.24
N ILE A 181 -55.31 -4.09 -40.29
CA ILE A 181 -54.57 -4.09 -41.55
C ILE A 181 -54.50 -2.68 -42.15
N ASN A 182 -55.60 -1.92 -42.08
CA ASN A 182 -55.59 -0.52 -42.51
C ASN A 182 -54.70 0.36 -41.61
N SER A 183 -54.70 0.15 -40.30
CA SER A 183 -53.85 0.87 -39.35
C SER A 183 -52.37 0.61 -39.62
N LEU A 184 -51.99 -0.65 -39.81
CA LEU A 184 -50.63 -1.06 -40.13
C LEU A 184 -50.15 -0.46 -41.46
N ARG A 185 -50.98 -0.47 -42.51
CA ARG A 185 -50.63 0.16 -43.80
C ARG A 185 -50.40 1.66 -43.65
N ILE A 186 -51.28 2.36 -42.94
CA ILE A 186 -51.14 3.80 -42.68
C ILE A 186 -49.84 4.09 -41.93
N PHE A 187 -49.52 3.27 -40.93
CA PHE A 187 -48.31 3.37 -40.12
C PHE A 187 -47.05 3.08 -40.92
N THR A 188 -46.97 1.96 -41.65
CA THR A 188 -45.82 1.59 -42.48
C THR A 188 -45.55 2.62 -43.57
N ASP A 189 -46.60 3.11 -44.23
CA ASP A 189 -46.48 4.16 -45.24
C ASP A 189 -46.02 5.50 -44.62
N ASP A 190 -46.42 5.78 -43.37
CA ASP A 190 -45.96 6.96 -42.65
C ASP A 190 -44.46 6.85 -42.33
N ILE A 191 -44.03 5.83 -41.60
CA ILE A 191 -42.61 5.68 -41.24
C ILE A 191 -41.72 5.57 -42.49
N GLY A 192 -42.21 4.91 -43.54
CA GLY A 192 -41.49 4.71 -44.80
C GLY A 192 -41.20 5.96 -45.62
N CYS A 193 -41.93 7.06 -45.40
CA CYS A 193 -41.60 8.33 -46.02
C CYS A 193 -40.32 8.96 -45.42
N GLY A 194 -39.85 8.48 -44.27
CA GLY A 194 -38.66 8.94 -43.56
C GLY A 194 -38.70 10.42 -43.16
N ILE A 195 -37.51 10.97 -42.89
CA ILE A 195 -37.30 12.41 -42.61
C ILE A 195 -36.47 13.11 -43.70
N SER A 196 -35.74 12.39 -44.55
CA SER A 196 -34.79 12.97 -45.51
C SER A 196 -35.43 13.94 -46.49
N LYS A 197 -36.58 13.59 -47.10
CA LYS A 197 -37.32 14.49 -48.01
C LYS A 197 -37.83 15.76 -47.32
N GLN A 198 -38.08 15.70 -46.01
CA GLN A 198 -38.56 16.85 -45.24
C GLN A 198 -37.41 17.77 -44.86
N LEU A 199 -36.28 17.18 -44.46
CA LEU A 199 -35.03 17.89 -44.21
C LEU A 199 -34.56 18.61 -45.48
N GLU A 200 -34.59 17.94 -46.64
CA GLU A 200 -34.23 18.52 -47.93
C GLU A 200 -35.11 19.73 -48.28
N LYS A 201 -36.44 19.58 -48.23
CA LYS A 201 -37.37 20.70 -48.47
C LYS A 201 -37.20 21.85 -47.49
N ALA A 202 -36.98 21.55 -46.21
CA ALA A 202 -36.76 22.57 -45.19
C ALA A 202 -35.42 23.30 -45.40
N TYR A 203 -34.40 22.56 -45.82
CA TYR A 203 -33.09 23.10 -46.15
C TYR A 203 -33.19 24.04 -47.35
N GLU A 204 -33.76 23.59 -48.47
CA GLU A 204 -33.99 24.40 -49.67
C GLU A 204 -34.80 25.67 -49.37
N TYR A 205 -35.87 25.55 -48.58
CA TYR A 205 -36.69 26.68 -48.15
C TYR A 205 -35.92 27.69 -47.27
N THR A 206 -34.89 27.23 -46.56
CA THR A 206 -34.06 28.08 -45.72
C THR A 206 -32.95 28.77 -46.53
N MET A 207 -32.42 28.08 -47.54
CA MET A 207 -31.32 28.54 -48.41
C MET A 207 -31.78 29.49 -49.54
N THR A 208 -32.69 30.41 -49.25
CA THR A 208 -33.28 31.33 -50.26
C THR A 208 -32.37 32.49 -50.68
N THR A 209 -31.23 32.67 -50.01
CA THR A 209 -30.34 33.83 -50.20
C THR A 209 -28.90 33.38 -50.13
N ASP A 210 -28.07 33.84 -51.07
CA ASP A 210 -26.66 33.42 -51.23
C ASP A 210 -25.80 33.59 -49.96
N ARG A 211 -26.21 34.48 -49.05
CA ARG A 211 -25.49 34.76 -47.80
C ARG A 211 -25.77 33.77 -46.67
N VAL A 212 -26.92 33.08 -46.68
CA VAL A 212 -27.31 32.15 -45.60
C VAL A 212 -26.38 30.93 -45.53
N PRO A 213 -26.08 30.23 -46.65
CA PRO A 213 -25.17 29.08 -46.63
C PRO A 213 -23.76 29.45 -46.14
N VAL A 214 -23.26 30.63 -46.53
CA VAL A 214 -21.91 31.08 -46.17
C VAL A 214 -21.80 31.42 -44.68
N VAL A 215 -22.81 32.11 -44.12
CA VAL A 215 -22.86 32.42 -42.68
C VAL A 215 -22.90 31.13 -41.86
N LEU A 216 -23.75 30.17 -42.21
CA LEU A 216 -23.88 28.92 -41.46
C LEU A 216 -22.59 28.08 -41.49
N ARG A 217 -21.97 27.95 -42.66
CA ARG A 217 -20.70 27.23 -42.82
C ARG A 217 -19.58 27.81 -41.95
N LEU A 218 -19.38 29.13 -41.99
CA LEU A 218 -18.33 29.78 -41.20
C LEU A 218 -18.58 29.65 -39.70
N ARG A 219 -19.85 29.69 -39.26
CA ARG A 219 -20.22 29.49 -37.86
C ARG A 219 -19.96 28.04 -37.39
N GLN A 220 -20.17 27.05 -38.26
CA GLN A 220 -19.84 25.65 -37.99
C GLN A 220 -18.33 25.40 -37.85
N GLU A 221 -17.50 26.13 -38.60
CA GLU A 221 -16.03 26.13 -38.44
C GLU A 221 -15.55 26.81 -37.14
N GLY A 222 -16.47 27.25 -36.27
CA GLY A 222 -16.17 27.86 -34.98
C GLY A 222 -15.86 29.36 -35.05
N ARG A 223 -16.02 30.01 -36.21
CA ARG A 223 -15.80 31.46 -36.34
C ARG A 223 -16.80 32.26 -35.52
N THR A 224 -16.36 33.33 -34.89
CA THR A 224 -17.20 34.23 -34.12
C THR A 224 -18.08 35.10 -35.03
N LEU A 225 -19.18 35.63 -34.50
CA LEU A 225 -20.06 36.56 -35.25
C LEU A 225 -19.32 37.79 -35.81
N ALA A 226 -18.22 38.20 -35.18
CA ALA A 226 -17.39 39.31 -35.64
C ALA A 226 -16.55 38.89 -36.85
N GLU A 227 -15.85 37.76 -36.77
CA GLU A 227 -15.04 37.22 -37.86
C GLU A 227 -15.87 36.94 -39.13
N VAL A 228 -17.09 36.43 -38.97
CA VAL A 228 -18.01 36.22 -40.10
C VAL A 228 -18.48 37.55 -40.69
N GLY A 229 -18.66 38.57 -39.86
CA GLY A 229 -19.02 39.93 -40.30
C GLY A 229 -17.94 40.57 -41.15
N ASP A 230 -16.68 40.43 -40.73
CA ASP A 230 -15.51 40.94 -41.45
C ASP A 230 -15.32 40.25 -42.81
N VAL A 231 -15.55 38.93 -42.90
CA VAL A 231 -15.45 38.16 -44.16
C VAL A 231 -16.54 38.55 -45.16
N LEU A 232 -17.74 38.88 -44.69
CA LEU A 232 -18.91 39.17 -45.53
C LEU A 232 -19.19 40.67 -45.70
N ASP A 233 -18.33 41.53 -45.13
CA ASP A 233 -18.49 42.99 -45.06
C ASP A 233 -19.87 43.42 -44.52
N ILE A 234 -20.29 42.81 -43.41
CA ILE A 234 -21.55 43.09 -42.72
C ILE A 234 -21.35 43.18 -41.20
N THR A 235 -22.27 43.85 -40.51
CA THR A 235 -22.16 43.98 -39.04
C THR A 235 -22.37 42.65 -38.33
N ARG A 236 -21.73 42.49 -37.17
CA ARG A 236 -21.96 41.37 -36.23
C ARG A 236 -23.45 41.11 -35.98
N GLU A 237 -24.23 42.18 -35.78
CA GLU A 237 -25.68 42.08 -35.55
C GLU A 237 -26.43 41.60 -36.79
N ARG A 238 -25.95 41.95 -38.00
CA ARG A 238 -26.53 41.44 -39.24
C ARG A 238 -26.26 39.94 -39.43
N VAL A 239 -25.06 39.46 -39.08
CA VAL A 239 -24.74 38.01 -39.07
C VAL A 239 -25.69 37.26 -38.13
N ARG A 240 -25.85 37.75 -36.89
CA ARG A 240 -26.78 37.17 -35.91
C ARG A 240 -28.22 37.12 -36.44
N GLN A 241 -28.69 38.19 -37.07
CA GLN A 241 -30.03 38.22 -37.69
C GLN A 241 -30.18 37.18 -38.79
N ILE A 242 -29.14 36.96 -39.60
CA ILE A 242 -29.14 35.94 -40.67
C ILE A 242 -29.20 34.53 -40.06
N GLU A 243 -28.38 34.24 -39.05
CA GLU A 243 -28.36 32.96 -38.33
C GLU A 243 -29.71 32.67 -37.65
N ALA A 244 -30.24 33.62 -36.86
CA ALA A 244 -31.54 33.48 -36.21
C ALA A 244 -32.69 33.30 -37.21
N LYS A 245 -32.64 34.01 -38.35
CA LYS A 245 -33.65 33.87 -39.41
C LYS A 245 -33.56 32.51 -40.10
N ALA A 246 -32.36 31.96 -40.27
CA ALA A 246 -32.16 30.63 -40.83
C ALA A 246 -32.71 29.54 -39.89
N ILE A 247 -32.32 29.56 -38.61
CA ILE A 247 -32.83 28.65 -37.56
C ILE A 247 -34.35 28.71 -37.47
N SER A 248 -34.92 29.92 -37.43
CA SER A 248 -36.38 30.11 -37.37
C SER A 248 -37.10 29.55 -38.59
N ARG A 249 -36.60 29.80 -39.81
CA ARG A 249 -37.21 29.27 -41.05
C ARG A 249 -37.13 27.76 -41.14
N PHE A 250 -35.98 27.19 -40.82
CA PHE A 250 -35.74 25.75 -40.89
C PHE A 250 -36.63 25.00 -39.89
N SER A 251 -36.61 25.41 -38.62
CA SER A 251 -37.45 24.83 -37.58
C SER A 251 -38.96 25.00 -37.86
N THR A 252 -39.38 26.15 -38.37
CA THR A 252 -40.78 26.40 -38.74
C THR A 252 -41.23 25.51 -39.89
N SER A 253 -40.41 25.36 -40.93
CA SER A 253 -40.69 24.47 -42.06
C SER A 253 -40.86 23.02 -41.62
N LEU A 254 -39.97 22.52 -40.77
CA LEU A 254 -40.05 21.15 -40.23
C LEU A 254 -41.26 20.95 -39.30
N ARG A 255 -41.60 21.95 -38.47
CA ARG A 255 -42.82 21.91 -37.65
C ARG A 255 -44.09 21.85 -38.51
N HIS A 256 -44.14 22.58 -39.63
CA HIS A 256 -45.27 22.56 -40.56
C HIS A 256 -45.37 21.27 -41.39
N ALA A 257 -44.27 20.55 -41.60
CA ALA A 257 -44.28 19.25 -42.24
C ALA A 257 -45.05 18.17 -41.44
N GLY A 258 -45.41 18.46 -40.19
CA GLY A 258 -46.34 17.66 -39.40
C GLY A 258 -45.75 16.38 -38.78
N ARG A 259 -44.43 16.18 -38.85
CA ARG A 259 -43.74 15.03 -38.25
C ARG A 259 -42.88 15.41 -37.07
N ASP A 260 -42.65 14.43 -36.20
CA ASP A 260 -41.69 14.58 -35.11
C ASP A 260 -40.29 14.11 -35.54
N VAL A 261 -39.47 15.04 -36.04
CA VAL A 261 -38.12 14.70 -36.52
C VAL A 261 -37.26 14.10 -35.41
N ILE A 262 -37.31 14.65 -34.20
CA ILE A 262 -36.53 14.15 -33.05
C ILE A 262 -37.09 12.80 -32.58
N GLY A 263 -38.41 12.65 -32.52
CA GLY A 263 -39.05 11.37 -32.20
C GLY A 263 -38.71 10.26 -33.21
N TYR A 264 -38.59 10.59 -34.50
CA TYR A 264 -38.19 9.64 -35.53
C TYR A 264 -36.71 9.24 -35.40
N ILE A 265 -35.81 10.20 -35.09
CA ILE A 265 -34.39 9.90 -34.83
C ILE A 265 -34.25 8.99 -33.61
N HIS A 266 -34.97 9.28 -32.53
CA HIS A 266 -35.06 8.42 -31.36
C HIS A 266 -35.52 7.00 -31.70
N ALA A 267 -36.54 6.86 -32.55
CA ALA A 267 -36.97 5.55 -33.01
C ALA A 267 -35.91 4.82 -33.87
N MET A 268 -35.15 5.56 -34.68
CA MET A 268 -34.08 4.98 -35.51
C MET A 268 -32.85 4.56 -34.72
N LEU A 269 -32.68 5.12 -33.52
CA LEU A 269 -31.68 4.74 -32.53
C LEU A 269 -32.28 3.80 -31.46
N ASP A 270 -33.30 3.03 -31.85
CA ASP A 270 -33.93 2.00 -31.03
C ASP A 270 -34.51 2.47 -29.69
N GLY A 271 -34.96 3.72 -29.63
CA GLY A 271 -35.53 4.29 -28.41
C GLY A 271 -34.51 4.86 -27.44
N ASP A 272 -33.30 5.19 -27.91
CA ASP A 272 -32.27 5.83 -27.09
C ASP A 272 -32.78 7.13 -26.44
N LEU A 273 -32.70 7.20 -25.11
CA LEU A 273 -33.18 8.33 -24.32
C LEU A 273 -32.19 9.50 -24.26
N MET A 274 -30.92 9.29 -24.65
CA MET A 274 -29.88 10.30 -24.57
C MET A 274 -29.05 10.38 -25.85
N ILE A 275 -29.50 11.22 -26.78
CA ILE A 275 -28.96 11.24 -28.14
C ILE A 275 -27.94 12.36 -28.31
N HIS A 276 -26.71 11.99 -28.67
CA HIS A 276 -25.62 12.88 -29.03
C HIS A 276 -25.56 13.17 -30.53
N LYS A 277 -24.88 14.27 -30.91
CA LYS A 277 -24.75 14.69 -32.32
C LYS A 277 -24.22 13.60 -33.23
N ASN A 278 -23.27 12.82 -32.73
CA ASN A 278 -22.59 11.77 -33.50
C ASN A 278 -23.55 10.61 -33.84
N GLU A 279 -24.51 10.32 -32.96
CA GLU A 279 -25.55 9.31 -33.20
C GLU A 279 -26.60 9.84 -34.17
N VAL A 280 -26.97 11.12 -34.10
CA VAL A 280 -27.84 11.72 -35.13
C VAL A 280 -27.20 11.67 -36.52
N ALA A 281 -25.87 11.74 -36.60
CA ALA A 281 -25.13 11.65 -37.86
C ALA A 281 -25.29 10.29 -38.56
N THR A 282 -25.62 9.21 -37.83
CA THR A 282 -25.89 7.91 -38.47
C THR A 282 -27.25 7.88 -39.16
N CYS A 283 -28.16 8.78 -38.79
CA CYS A 283 -29.51 8.86 -39.34
C CYS A 283 -29.65 9.88 -40.50
N ILE A 284 -28.67 10.76 -40.70
CA ILE A 284 -28.74 11.86 -41.67
C ILE A 284 -27.45 11.89 -42.51
N GLU A 285 -27.58 11.57 -43.81
CA GLU A 285 -26.43 11.47 -44.72
C GLU A 285 -25.80 12.83 -45.08
N ASN A 286 -26.59 13.92 -45.10
CA ASN A 286 -26.12 15.24 -45.50
C ASN A 286 -25.61 16.04 -44.27
N SER A 287 -24.29 16.29 -44.23
CA SER A 287 -23.64 17.01 -43.13
C SER A 287 -24.21 18.41 -42.89
N ASP A 288 -24.52 19.15 -43.96
CA ASP A 288 -25.02 20.53 -43.84
C ASP A 288 -26.44 20.55 -43.23
N GLN A 289 -27.26 19.55 -43.56
CA GLN A 289 -28.59 19.37 -42.98
C GLN A 289 -28.51 18.97 -41.50
N LEU A 290 -27.60 18.04 -41.16
CA LEU A 290 -27.33 17.62 -39.79
C LEU A 290 -26.90 18.80 -38.93
N ASP A 291 -25.95 19.60 -39.40
CA ASP A 291 -25.43 20.72 -38.63
C ASP A 291 -26.47 21.82 -38.41
N LEU A 292 -27.29 22.12 -39.42
CA LEU A 292 -28.39 23.07 -39.27
C LEU A 292 -29.48 22.55 -38.33
N LEU A 293 -29.80 21.25 -38.40
CA LEU A 293 -30.71 20.60 -37.46
C LEU A 293 -30.17 20.66 -36.04
N TRP A 294 -28.89 20.34 -35.84
CA TRP A 294 -28.25 20.38 -34.53
C TRP A 294 -28.20 21.80 -33.96
N ALA A 295 -27.90 22.81 -34.77
CA ALA A 295 -27.98 24.21 -34.34
C ALA A 295 -29.40 24.61 -33.89
N CYS A 296 -30.43 24.12 -34.57
CA CYS A 296 -31.82 24.33 -34.14
C CYS A 296 -32.15 23.59 -32.83
N ILE A 297 -31.59 22.41 -32.61
CA ILE A 297 -31.73 21.66 -31.35
C ILE A 297 -31.06 22.43 -30.20
N GLU A 298 -29.83 22.94 -30.40
CA GLU A 298 -29.10 23.73 -29.40
C GLU A 298 -29.81 25.03 -29.01
N ASP A 299 -30.53 25.64 -29.95
CA ASP A 299 -31.37 26.83 -29.72
C ASP A 299 -32.70 26.51 -29.01
N GLY A 300 -32.98 25.24 -28.74
CA GLY A 300 -34.23 24.77 -28.12
C GLY A 300 -35.43 24.81 -29.07
N ALA A 301 -35.21 24.95 -30.39
CA ALA A 301 -36.27 25.10 -31.37
C ALA A 301 -37.11 23.82 -31.57
N PHE A 302 -36.73 22.70 -30.96
CA PHE A 302 -37.48 21.44 -30.99
C PHE A 302 -37.91 20.92 -29.61
N ASP A 303 -37.63 21.65 -28.53
CA ASP A 303 -37.95 21.22 -27.16
C ASP A 303 -39.45 20.97 -26.98
N ARG A 304 -39.77 19.88 -26.28
CA ARG A 304 -41.13 19.47 -25.95
C ARG A 304 -41.22 18.96 -24.51
N LYS A 305 -42.45 18.63 -24.09
CA LYS A 305 -42.66 17.97 -22.80
C LYS A 305 -41.95 16.61 -22.71
N ALA A 306 -41.87 15.87 -23.81
CA ALA A 306 -41.29 14.53 -23.85
C ALA A 306 -39.76 14.50 -23.95
N TYR A 307 -39.13 15.55 -24.50
CA TYR A 307 -37.67 15.61 -24.66
C TYR A 307 -37.21 17.07 -24.78
N SER A 308 -35.98 17.35 -24.35
CA SER A 308 -35.36 18.67 -24.49
C SER A 308 -33.85 18.56 -24.66
N TYR A 309 -33.23 19.57 -25.27
CA TYR A 309 -31.78 19.66 -25.32
C TYR A 309 -31.21 20.13 -23.98
N GLU A 310 -30.37 19.29 -23.37
CA GLU A 310 -29.74 19.59 -22.08
C GLU A 310 -28.29 20.03 -22.29
N LYS A 311 -28.03 21.33 -22.10
CA LYS A 311 -26.69 21.93 -22.33
C LYS A 311 -25.59 21.28 -21.49
N GLN A 312 -25.93 20.79 -20.30
CA GLN A 312 -25.00 20.11 -19.39
C GLN A 312 -24.44 18.82 -19.99
N TYR A 313 -25.25 18.10 -20.76
CA TYR A 313 -24.88 16.82 -21.38
C TYR A 313 -24.52 16.96 -22.86
N LYS A 314 -24.84 18.11 -23.49
CA LYS A 314 -24.72 18.33 -24.94
C LYS A 314 -25.45 17.24 -25.74
N ALA A 315 -26.62 16.85 -25.26
CA ALA A 315 -27.42 15.76 -25.77
C ALA A 315 -28.91 16.12 -25.72
N ILE A 316 -29.70 15.45 -26.55
CA ILE A 316 -31.15 15.43 -26.46
C ILE A 316 -31.52 14.42 -25.38
N VAL A 317 -32.24 14.86 -24.35
CA VAL A 317 -32.67 13.98 -23.25
C VAL A 317 -34.17 13.79 -23.32
N PHE A 318 -34.61 12.54 -23.49
CA PHE A 318 -35.99 12.13 -23.34
C PHE A 318 -36.34 12.04 -21.86
N LYS A 319 -37.46 12.65 -21.50
CA LYS A 319 -37.95 12.72 -20.12
C LYS A 319 -38.69 11.44 -19.80
N HIS A 320 -37.98 10.52 -19.14
CA HIS A 320 -38.56 9.38 -18.44
C HIS A 320 -38.89 9.76 -16.99
N GLU A 321 -39.85 9.08 -16.35
CA GLU A 321 -40.22 9.36 -14.94
C GLU A 321 -39.03 9.16 -13.97
N ASP A 322 -38.02 8.37 -14.37
CA ASP A 322 -36.86 7.99 -13.55
C ASP A 322 -35.77 9.07 -13.42
N GLY A 323 -35.92 10.21 -14.11
CA GLY A 323 -34.91 11.25 -14.12
C GLY A 323 -34.58 11.83 -12.74
N ASP A 324 -35.51 11.75 -11.79
CA ASP A 324 -35.36 12.20 -10.40
C ASP A 324 -34.77 11.10 -9.48
N VAL A 325 -34.78 9.84 -9.92
CA VAL A 325 -34.30 8.69 -9.12
C VAL A 325 -32.77 8.60 -9.17
N ALA A 326 -32.17 8.70 -10.36
CA ALA A 326 -30.71 8.69 -10.53
C ALA A 326 -30.00 9.76 -9.67
N ALA A 327 -30.55 10.98 -9.66
CA ALA A 327 -30.01 12.09 -8.90
C ALA A 327 -30.04 11.83 -7.37
N LYS A 328 -31.15 11.24 -6.87
CA LYS A 328 -31.27 10.87 -5.45
C LYS A 328 -30.28 9.80 -5.03
N ILE A 329 -30.04 8.81 -5.89
CA ILE A 329 -29.05 7.75 -5.63
C ILE A 329 -27.65 8.37 -5.53
N VAL A 330 -27.27 9.23 -6.48
CA VAL A 330 -25.96 9.90 -6.48
C VAL A 330 -25.80 10.84 -5.28
N ASP A 331 -26.86 11.53 -4.87
CA ASP A 331 -26.86 12.39 -3.68
C ASP A 331 -26.79 11.62 -2.35
N ALA A 332 -27.20 10.34 -2.34
CA ALA A 332 -27.10 9.46 -1.18
C ALA A 332 -25.73 8.77 -1.04
N LEU A 333 -24.87 8.83 -2.07
CA LEU A 333 -23.54 8.23 -2.03
C LEU A 333 -22.64 8.93 -0.99
N PRO A 334 -21.78 8.17 -0.27
CA PRO A 334 -20.83 8.74 0.67
C PRO A 334 -19.71 9.50 -0.07
N SER A 335 -19.11 10.50 0.58
CA SER A 335 -18.04 11.31 -0.01
C SER A 335 -16.81 10.52 -0.47
N TYR A 336 -16.61 9.30 0.03
CA TYR A 336 -15.58 8.34 -0.39
C TYR A 336 -16.26 7.00 -0.68
N ILE A 337 -16.09 6.47 -1.88
CA ILE A 337 -16.60 5.13 -2.26
C ILE A 337 -15.59 4.41 -3.15
N PHE A 338 -15.34 3.13 -2.86
CA PHE A 338 -14.44 2.32 -3.69
C PHE A 338 -15.15 1.81 -4.94
N LYS A 339 -14.39 1.56 -6.01
CA LYS A 339 -14.91 1.11 -7.29
C LYS A 339 -15.85 -0.10 -7.15
N ASP A 340 -15.42 -1.14 -6.43
CA ASP A 340 -16.21 -2.37 -6.30
C ASP A 340 -17.54 -2.11 -5.59
N GLU A 341 -17.54 -1.30 -4.51
CA GLU A 341 -18.76 -0.88 -3.81
C GLU A 341 -19.66 -0.03 -4.71
N LEU A 342 -19.09 0.86 -5.51
CA LEU A 342 -19.83 1.71 -6.44
C LEU A 342 -20.49 0.89 -7.57
N GLU A 343 -19.79 -0.10 -8.11
CA GLU A 343 -20.33 -0.97 -9.16
C GLU A 343 -21.50 -1.82 -8.63
N GLU A 344 -21.46 -2.26 -7.36
CA GLU A 344 -22.61 -2.92 -6.71
C GLU A 344 -23.81 -1.98 -6.57
N VAL A 345 -23.58 -0.71 -6.18
CA VAL A 345 -24.65 0.30 -6.10
C VAL A 345 -25.25 0.58 -7.48
N ILE A 346 -24.41 0.69 -8.52
CA ILE A 346 -24.88 0.89 -9.90
C ILE A 346 -25.71 -0.33 -10.35
N ARG A 347 -25.22 -1.55 -10.11
CA ARG A 347 -25.96 -2.77 -10.48
C ARG A 347 -27.33 -2.82 -9.82
N HIS A 348 -27.40 -2.55 -8.51
CA HIS A 348 -28.65 -2.50 -7.77
C HIS A 348 -29.60 -1.42 -8.31
N ALA A 349 -29.08 -0.24 -8.65
CA ALA A 349 -29.88 0.84 -9.21
C ALA A 349 -30.47 0.48 -10.60
N VAL A 350 -29.71 -0.27 -11.41
CA VAL A 350 -30.16 -0.75 -12.73
C VAL A 350 -31.19 -1.88 -12.59
N GLU A 351 -30.92 -2.88 -11.74
CA GLU A 351 -31.74 -4.08 -11.61
C GLU A 351 -33.05 -3.86 -10.84
N GLU A 352 -33.00 -3.12 -9.72
CA GLU A 352 -34.16 -2.98 -8.82
C GLU A 352 -34.94 -1.68 -9.04
N GLU A 353 -34.26 -0.58 -9.35
CA GLU A 353 -34.89 0.73 -9.52
C GLU A 353 -35.06 1.12 -11.01
N GLY A 354 -34.63 0.27 -11.94
CA GLY A 354 -34.79 0.47 -13.38
C GLY A 354 -34.03 1.68 -13.92
N VAL A 355 -33.02 2.16 -13.21
CA VAL A 355 -32.29 3.37 -13.58
C VAL A 355 -31.25 3.06 -14.64
N TRP A 356 -31.17 3.92 -15.65
CA TRP A 356 -30.25 3.79 -16.76
C TRP A 356 -28.79 3.98 -16.32
N GLU A 357 -27.97 2.96 -16.58
CA GLU A 357 -26.57 2.92 -16.17
C GLU A 357 -25.78 4.13 -16.66
N GLU A 358 -25.98 4.54 -17.93
CA GLU A 358 -25.27 5.68 -18.52
C GLU A 358 -25.56 6.99 -17.80
N LYS A 359 -26.81 7.19 -17.37
CA LYS A 359 -27.22 8.40 -16.65
C LYS A 359 -26.58 8.47 -15.26
N ILE A 360 -26.66 7.40 -14.47
CA ILE A 360 -26.00 7.35 -13.16
C ILE A 360 -24.50 7.57 -13.31
N ARG A 361 -23.85 6.93 -14.28
CA ARG A 361 -22.42 7.12 -14.54
C ARG A 361 -22.09 8.55 -14.97
N ALA A 362 -22.96 9.21 -15.73
CA ALA A 362 -22.79 10.62 -16.09
C ALA A 362 -22.88 11.54 -14.87
N ASP A 363 -23.85 11.33 -14.00
CA ASP A 363 -24.05 12.13 -12.79
C ASP A 363 -22.91 11.93 -11.77
N ILE A 364 -22.43 10.69 -11.60
CA ILE A 364 -21.23 10.39 -10.79
C ILE A 364 -20.00 11.13 -11.34
N LYS A 365 -19.77 11.13 -12.67
CA LYS A 365 -18.62 11.81 -13.29
C LYS A 365 -18.61 13.32 -13.06
N GLN A 366 -19.78 13.94 -12.86
CA GLN A 366 -19.85 15.38 -12.56
C GLN A 366 -19.48 15.70 -11.11
N ARG A 367 -19.83 14.82 -10.16
CA ARG A 367 -19.68 15.06 -8.72
C ARG A 367 -18.41 14.46 -8.13
N TYR A 368 -17.97 13.29 -8.61
CA TYR A 368 -16.85 12.53 -8.08
C TYR A 368 -15.63 12.60 -9.00
N ARG A 369 -14.45 12.61 -8.38
CA ARG A 369 -13.15 12.46 -9.05
C ARG A 369 -12.56 11.10 -8.71
N VAL A 370 -11.86 10.50 -9.67
CA VAL A 370 -11.24 9.18 -9.52
C VAL A 370 -9.80 9.33 -9.03
N PHE A 371 -9.46 8.62 -7.96
CA PHE A 371 -8.13 8.51 -7.36
C PHE A 371 -7.76 7.02 -7.24
N GLY A 372 -7.14 6.46 -8.27
CA GLY A 372 -6.87 5.03 -8.34
C GLY A 372 -8.17 4.23 -8.39
N THR A 373 -8.46 3.50 -7.32
CA THR A 373 -9.69 2.70 -7.12
C THR A 373 -10.79 3.44 -6.34
N LEU A 374 -10.51 4.65 -5.84
CA LEU A 374 -11.43 5.43 -5.02
C LEU A 374 -12.14 6.52 -5.85
N TYR A 375 -13.45 6.62 -5.72
CA TYR A 375 -14.25 7.76 -6.16
C TYR A 375 -14.46 8.70 -4.97
N SER A 376 -14.15 9.97 -5.15
CA SER A 376 -14.25 10.96 -4.07
C SER A 376 -14.72 12.33 -4.56
N GLU A 377 -15.63 12.97 -3.81
CA GLU A 377 -16.12 14.34 -4.10
C GLU A 377 -15.00 15.38 -3.99
N HIS A 378 -14.06 15.15 -3.07
CA HIS A 378 -12.94 16.04 -2.78
C HIS A 378 -11.61 15.28 -2.85
N LYS A 379 -10.48 15.98 -2.74
CA LYS A 379 -9.18 15.30 -2.70
C LYS A 379 -9.08 14.49 -1.39
N PRO A 380 -8.70 13.19 -1.43
CA PRO A 380 -8.54 12.38 -0.22
C PRO A 380 -7.52 13.01 0.72
N THR A 381 -7.88 13.12 2.00
CA THR A 381 -6.96 13.68 3.00
C THR A 381 -5.89 12.66 3.35
N VAL A 382 -4.72 13.15 3.75
CA VAL A 382 -3.63 12.29 4.25
C VAL A 382 -4.09 11.44 5.45
N VAL A 383 -4.91 12.00 6.32
CA VAL A 383 -5.43 11.32 7.51
C VAL A 383 -6.29 10.12 7.10
N PHE A 384 -7.22 10.31 6.16
CA PHE A 384 -8.04 9.23 5.61
C PHE A 384 -7.20 8.12 4.97
N ILE A 385 -6.19 8.48 4.17
CA ILE A 385 -5.29 7.51 3.54
C ILE A 385 -4.54 6.70 4.62
N CYS A 386 -4.01 7.38 5.64
CA CYS A 386 -3.29 6.73 6.73
C CYS A 386 -4.19 5.77 7.52
N ASP A 387 -5.38 6.23 7.90
CA ASP A 387 -6.38 5.46 8.63
C ASP A 387 -6.80 4.18 7.87
N TRP A 388 -7.17 4.34 6.60
CA TRP A 388 -7.60 3.22 5.76
C TRP A 388 -6.48 2.19 5.52
N LEU A 389 -5.26 2.65 5.22
CA LEU A 389 -4.13 1.75 5.01
C LEU A 389 -3.72 1.04 6.30
N LEU A 390 -3.74 1.75 7.43
CA LEU A 390 -3.44 1.16 8.73
C LEU A 390 -4.43 0.05 9.06
N LYS A 391 -5.72 0.26 8.75
CA LYS A 391 -6.78 -0.74 8.95
C LYS A 391 -6.66 -1.95 8.01
N ASN A 392 -6.45 -1.73 6.72
CA ASN A 392 -6.64 -2.76 5.69
C ASN A 392 -5.33 -3.39 5.16
N ARG A 393 -4.18 -2.72 5.30
CA ARG A 393 -2.89 -3.20 4.77
C ARG A 393 -1.85 -3.45 5.86
N PHE A 394 -1.96 -2.81 7.03
CA PHE A 394 -1.01 -2.97 8.15
C PHE A 394 -1.67 -3.58 9.40
N VAL A 395 -2.33 -4.74 9.23
CA VAL A 395 -3.01 -5.46 10.34
C VAL A 395 -2.07 -5.79 11.49
N ASN A 396 -0.83 -6.17 11.19
CA ASN A 396 0.21 -6.45 12.19
C ASN A 396 0.91 -5.20 12.72
N GLY A 397 0.49 -4.02 12.26
CA GLY A 397 1.02 -2.71 12.64
C GLY A 397 2.10 -2.17 11.71
N PHE A 398 2.18 -0.85 11.67
CA PHE A 398 3.14 -0.05 10.93
C PHE A 398 4.26 0.44 11.87
N LYS A 399 5.52 0.23 11.52
CA LYS A 399 6.66 0.71 12.29
C LYS A 399 7.14 2.08 11.82
N VAL A 400 7.08 3.08 12.71
CA VAL A 400 7.58 4.43 12.43
C VAL A 400 9.10 4.45 12.35
N SER A 401 9.64 5.38 11.57
CA SER A 401 11.07 5.52 11.31
C SER A 401 11.72 4.27 10.67
N ASP A 402 10.91 3.32 10.18
CA ASP A 402 11.36 2.18 9.38
C ASP A 402 11.20 2.49 7.88
N ALA A 403 12.32 2.44 7.14
CA ALA A 403 12.32 2.75 5.72
C ALA A 403 11.56 1.71 4.88
N THR A 404 11.47 0.46 5.35
CA THR A 404 10.80 -0.64 4.65
C THR A 404 9.29 -0.47 4.72
N ASP A 405 8.76 -0.24 5.92
CA ASP A 405 7.33 0.00 6.12
C ASP A 405 6.88 1.30 5.45
N ALA A 406 7.69 2.37 5.50
CA ALA A 406 7.42 3.60 4.78
C ALA A 406 7.34 3.38 3.26
N LYS A 407 8.24 2.56 2.68
CA LYS A 407 8.21 2.22 1.25
C LYS A 407 6.97 1.40 0.90
N ARG A 408 6.64 0.38 1.69
CA ARG A 408 5.42 -0.44 1.52
C ARG A 408 4.16 0.42 1.59
N PHE A 409 4.12 1.38 2.53
CA PHE A 409 3.00 2.32 2.63
C PHE A 409 2.84 3.14 1.36
N GLN A 410 3.93 3.67 0.80
CA GLN A 410 3.91 4.42 -0.46
C GLN A 410 3.49 3.54 -1.65
N GLU A 411 3.88 2.27 -1.67
CA GLU A 411 3.45 1.31 -2.69
C GLU A 411 1.95 1.03 -2.60
N TYR A 412 1.42 0.71 -1.41
CA TYR A 412 -0.02 0.50 -1.21
C TYR A 412 -0.85 1.77 -1.45
N ALA A 413 -0.34 2.93 -1.06
CA ALA A 413 -1.01 4.20 -1.34
C ALA A 413 -1.14 4.41 -2.86
N ARG A 414 -0.08 4.16 -3.62
CA ARG A 414 -0.08 4.27 -5.08
C ARG A 414 -1.01 3.24 -5.75
N GLU A 415 -0.99 2.01 -5.26
CA GLU A 415 -1.83 0.92 -5.74
C GLU A 415 -3.32 1.27 -5.60
N VAL A 416 -3.74 1.72 -4.41
CA VAL A 416 -5.15 1.93 -4.08
C VAL A 416 -5.65 3.31 -4.53
N PHE A 417 -4.87 4.37 -4.31
CA PHE A 417 -5.30 5.76 -4.53
C PHE A 417 -4.68 6.43 -5.77
N GLY A 418 -3.91 5.69 -6.57
CA GLY A 418 -3.35 6.14 -7.84
C GLY A 418 -2.02 6.89 -7.75
N GLU A 419 -1.45 7.27 -8.89
CA GLU A 419 -0.12 7.89 -8.94
C GLU A 419 -0.13 9.33 -8.40
N GLY A 420 0.83 9.66 -7.53
CA GLY A 420 0.89 10.96 -6.85
C GLY A 420 0.00 11.07 -5.60
N SER A 421 -0.71 10.01 -5.23
CA SER A 421 -1.34 9.89 -3.93
C SER A 421 -0.27 9.88 -2.83
N CYS A 422 -0.47 10.69 -1.79
CA CYS A 422 0.32 10.64 -0.56
C CYS A 422 1.85 10.92 -0.68
N ARG A 423 2.29 11.97 -1.39
CA ARG A 423 3.70 12.43 -1.33
C ARG A 423 4.00 13.13 -0.01
N MET A 424 4.64 12.45 0.92
CA MET A 424 5.09 13.05 2.17
C MET A 424 6.44 12.50 2.61
N THR A 425 7.15 13.29 3.42
CA THR A 425 8.38 12.83 4.06
C THR A 425 8.06 11.75 5.08
N GLN A 426 9.02 10.87 5.35
CA GLN A 426 8.87 9.82 6.38
C GLN A 426 8.44 10.39 7.73
N ARG A 427 9.00 11.54 8.14
CA ARG A 427 8.61 12.25 9.37
C ARG A 427 7.14 12.67 9.39
N ALA A 428 6.62 13.15 8.26
CA ALA A 428 5.22 13.54 8.15
C ALA A 428 4.28 12.33 8.18
N LEU A 429 4.67 11.22 7.57
CA LEU A 429 3.95 9.95 7.66
C LEU A 429 3.90 9.44 9.10
N ASP A 430 5.06 9.35 9.75
CA ASP A 430 5.20 8.89 11.13
C ASP A 430 4.31 9.70 12.08
N ALA A 431 4.27 11.03 11.92
CA ALA A 431 3.43 11.90 12.72
C ALA A 431 1.92 11.65 12.50
N LYS A 432 1.51 11.33 11.26
CA LYS A 432 0.11 11.04 10.93
C LYS A 432 -0.32 9.67 11.42
N ILE A 433 0.54 8.66 11.29
CA ILE A 433 0.30 7.33 11.85
C ILE A 433 0.20 7.38 13.38
N ASN A 434 1.05 8.15 14.06
CA ASN A 434 0.95 8.33 15.52
C ASN A 434 -0.37 9.01 15.95
N ALA A 435 -0.94 9.86 15.09
CA ALA A 435 -2.20 10.54 15.38
C ALA A 435 -3.43 9.66 15.17
N VAL A 436 -3.41 8.73 14.20
CA VAL A 436 -4.58 7.86 13.89
C VAL A 436 -4.48 6.46 14.50
N GLY A 437 -3.28 5.99 14.79
CA GLY A 437 -3.01 4.63 15.26
C GLY A 437 -2.80 4.54 16.77
N VAL A 438 -2.98 3.34 17.29
CA VAL A 438 -2.69 2.95 18.67
C VAL A 438 -1.30 2.33 18.71
N LEU A 439 -0.41 2.86 19.56
CA LEU A 439 0.90 2.27 19.80
C LEU A 439 0.71 0.85 20.36
N CYS A 440 1.32 -0.16 19.75
CA CYS A 440 1.21 -1.57 20.19
C CYS A 440 2.55 -2.21 20.54
N ASP A 441 3.65 -1.63 20.08
CA ASP A 441 5.02 -2.09 20.34
C ASP A 441 5.99 -0.90 20.11
N ARG A 442 7.30 -1.10 20.31
CA ARG A 442 8.34 -0.07 20.15
C ARG A 442 8.30 0.59 18.77
N GLY A 443 7.67 1.76 18.72
CA GLY A 443 7.46 2.52 17.49
C GLY A 443 6.52 1.84 16.48
N LYS A 444 5.67 0.91 16.91
CA LYS A 444 4.74 0.19 16.04
C LYS A 444 3.30 0.57 16.37
N TYR A 445 2.50 0.89 15.36
CA TYR A 445 1.13 1.36 15.51
C TYR A 445 0.15 0.47 14.76
N ILE A 446 -1.01 0.20 15.34
CA ILE A 446 -2.13 -0.54 14.74
C ILE A 446 -3.37 0.33 14.68
N HIS A 447 -4.33 -0.04 13.83
CA HIS A 447 -5.59 0.69 13.73
C HIS A 447 -6.44 0.51 15.00
N PRO A 448 -7.11 1.55 15.53
CA PRO A 448 -7.92 1.46 16.75
C PRO A 448 -8.97 0.35 16.76
N SER A 449 -9.58 0.02 15.62
CA SER A 449 -10.57 -1.07 15.52
C SER A 449 -9.99 -2.48 15.72
N MET A 450 -8.66 -2.62 15.70
CA MET A 450 -8.01 -3.92 15.95
C MET A 450 -7.76 -4.15 17.45
N VAL A 451 -8.02 -3.13 18.27
CA VAL A 451 -7.82 -3.17 19.72
C VAL A 451 -9.17 -3.35 20.39
N SER A 452 -9.30 -4.44 21.16
CA SER A 452 -10.49 -4.74 21.96
C SER A 452 -10.09 -4.94 23.41
N ILE A 453 -10.64 -4.10 24.30
CA ILE A 453 -10.23 -4.02 25.70
C ILE A 453 -11.48 -3.87 26.56
N ASP A 454 -11.46 -4.56 27.68
CA ASP A 454 -12.47 -4.43 28.73
C ASP A 454 -12.24 -3.12 29.49
N GLU A 455 -13.23 -2.22 29.47
CA GLU A 455 -13.17 -0.92 30.13
C GLU A 455 -12.88 -1.04 31.64
N SER A 456 -13.25 -2.15 32.28
CA SER A 456 -12.97 -2.38 33.70
C SER A 456 -11.47 -2.39 34.03
N ILE A 457 -10.61 -2.80 33.10
CA ILE A 457 -9.15 -2.79 33.30
C ILE A 457 -8.63 -1.35 33.36
N LEU A 458 -9.13 -0.48 32.48
CA LEU A 458 -8.73 0.93 32.45
C LEU A 458 -9.19 1.66 33.71
N ASP A 459 -10.40 1.35 34.17
CA ASP A 459 -10.94 1.87 35.42
C ASP A 459 -10.05 1.54 36.63
N GLU A 460 -9.52 0.32 36.69
CA GLU A 460 -8.62 -0.10 37.77
C GLU A 460 -7.24 0.55 37.67
N VAL A 461 -6.70 0.70 36.45
CA VAL A 461 -5.44 1.42 36.21
C VAL A 461 -5.57 2.88 36.65
N ASP A 462 -6.67 3.54 36.30
CA ASP A 462 -6.94 4.92 36.71
C ASP A 462 -7.05 5.06 38.23
N GLN A 463 -7.69 4.08 38.89
CA GLN A 463 -7.80 4.04 40.36
C GLN A 463 -6.42 3.82 41.01
N TYR A 464 -5.60 2.92 40.47
CA TYR A 464 -4.23 2.71 40.95
C TYR A 464 -3.37 3.96 40.82
N ILE A 465 -3.48 4.68 39.69
CA ILE A 465 -2.81 5.96 39.52
C ILE A 465 -3.31 6.94 40.56
N ALA A 466 -4.63 7.07 40.77
CA ALA A 466 -5.21 8.00 41.74
C ALA A 466 -4.69 7.77 43.16
N ASP A 467 -4.67 6.51 43.60
CA ASP A 467 -4.31 6.11 44.95
C ASP A 467 -2.79 6.06 45.21
N SER A 468 -1.97 6.01 44.16
CA SER A 468 -0.51 5.98 44.30
C SER A 468 0.04 7.24 45.01
N PRO A 469 0.99 7.10 45.95
CA PRO A 469 1.66 8.26 46.55
C PRO A 469 2.61 8.98 45.57
N LYS A 470 3.02 8.31 44.48
CA LYS A 470 3.87 8.91 43.43
C LYS A 470 3.03 9.85 42.56
N ASN A 471 3.60 10.99 42.21
CA ASN A 471 3.04 11.90 41.22
C ASN A 471 3.34 11.42 39.80
N ALA A 472 4.54 10.89 39.53
CA ALA A 472 4.93 10.37 38.22
C ALA A 472 5.12 8.84 38.26
N ILE A 473 4.48 8.13 37.32
CA ILE A 473 4.52 6.67 37.21
C ILE A 473 4.82 6.28 35.76
N THR A 474 5.81 5.43 35.55
CA THR A 474 6.18 4.96 34.21
C THR A 474 5.19 3.91 33.68
N TYR A 475 5.03 3.80 32.35
CA TYR A 475 4.18 2.74 31.79
C TYR A 475 4.73 1.33 32.06
N ILE A 476 6.04 1.19 32.27
CA ILE A 476 6.66 -0.08 32.67
C ILE A 476 6.21 -0.46 34.08
N GLU A 477 6.24 0.48 35.04
CA GLU A 477 5.74 0.23 36.40
C GLU A 477 4.26 -0.12 36.41
N LEU A 478 3.43 0.60 35.63
CA LEU A 478 2.01 0.28 35.50
C LEU A 478 1.80 -1.12 34.91
N PHE A 479 2.54 -1.47 33.86
CA PHE A 479 2.44 -2.78 33.24
C PHE A 479 2.84 -3.92 34.20
N GLU A 480 3.94 -3.76 34.95
CA GLU A 480 4.36 -4.77 35.93
C GLU A 480 3.36 -4.88 37.10
N ALA A 481 2.78 -3.77 37.57
CA ALA A 481 1.77 -3.78 38.63
C ALA A 481 0.48 -4.51 38.23
N PHE A 482 0.12 -4.48 36.94
CA PHE A 482 -1.09 -5.10 36.40
C PHE A 482 -0.84 -6.41 35.64
N LYS A 483 0.40 -6.91 35.62
CA LYS A 483 0.84 -8.05 34.78
C LYS A 483 -0.08 -9.27 34.87
N ASP A 484 -0.48 -9.63 36.10
CA ASP A 484 -1.36 -10.79 36.34
C ASP A 484 -2.78 -10.56 35.82
N LYS A 485 -3.30 -9.33 35.89
CA LYS A 485 -4.64 -8.96 35.38
C LYS A 485 -4.65 -8.76 33.87
N LEU A 486 -3.55 -8.31 33.30
CA LEU A 486 -3.36 -8.17 31.85
C LEU A 486 -3.10 -9.52 31.18
N ALA A 487 -2.75 -10.56 31.94
CA ALA A 487 -2.54 -11.90 31.42
C ALA A 487 -3.82 -12.43 30.74
N GLY A 488 -3.69 -12.81 29.47
CA GLY A 488 -4.83 -13.28 28.65
C GLY A 488 -5.61 -12.17 27.95
N THR A 489 -5.26 -10.89 28.17
CA THR A 489 -5.81 -9.75 27.40
C THR A 489 -4.95 -9.47 26.16
N GLN A 490 -5.40 -8.55 25.30
CA GLN A 490 -4.58 -8.09 24.16
C GLN A 490 -3.38 -7.24 24.58
N ILE A 491 -3.42 -6.63 25.77
CA ILE A 491 -2.37 -5.74 26.30
C ILE A 491 -1.16 -6.60 26.69
N SER A 492 -0.28 -6.85 25.73
CA SER A 492 0.87 -7.74 25.89
C SER A 492 2.15 -7.06 26.38
N ASN A 493 2.21 -5.72 26.34
CA ASN A 493 3.38 -4.94 26.73
C ASN A 493 2.99 -3.51 27.16
N HIS A 494 3.95 -2.79 27.76
CA HIS A 494 3.76 -1.42 28.25
C HIS A 494 3.49 -0.39 27.14
N TYR A 495 3.95 -0.62 25.89
CA TYR A 495 3.65 0.27 24.76
C TYR A 495 2.18 0.18 24.35
N LEU A 496 1.60 -1.02 24.36
CA LEU A 496 0.18 -1.20 24.08
C LEU A 496 -0.68 -0.62 25.20
N LEU A 497 -0.30 -0.80 26.47
CA LEU A 497 -0.98 -0.14 27.59
C LEU A 497 -0.99 1.39 27.39
N GLN A 498 0.17 1.98 27.07
CA GLN A 498 0.26 3.40 26.74
C GLN A 498 -0.66 3.81 25.59
N GLY A 499 -0.60 3.07 24.46
CA GLY A 499 -1.40 3.39 23.28
C GLY A 499 -2.89 3.39 23.59
N VAL A 500 -3.33 2.42 24.36
CA VAL A 500 -4.72 2.26 24.80
C VAL A 500 -5.13 3.40 25.71
N MET A 501 -4.34 3.72 26.72
CA MET A 501 -4.63 4.82 27.63
C MET A 501 -4.76 6.16 26.88
N LYS A 502 -3.90 6.41 25.89
CA LYS A 502 -3.98 7.61 25.06
C LYS A 502 -5.23 7.66 24.17
N GLN A 503 -5.62 6.52 23.60
CA GLN A 503 -6.73 6.42 22.65
C GLN A 503 -8.11 6.41 23.31
N PHE A 504 -8.24 5.65 24.41
CA PHE A 504 -9.52 5.38 25.05
C PHE A 504 -9.69 6.14 26.37
N GLY A 505 -8.59 6.51 27.05
CA GLY A 505 -8.65 7.24 28.33
C GLY A 505 -9.27 8.64 28.22
N ASN A 506 -9.22 9.28 27.05
CA ASN A 506 -9.82 10.61 26.84
C ASN A 506 -11.29 10.59 26.38
N ASN A 507 -11.83 9.45 25.98
CA ASN A 507 -13.19 9.35 25.41
C ASN A 507 -14.28 9.06 26.45
N VAL A 508 -13.90 8.72 27.67
CA VAL A 508 -14.85 8.45 28.75
C VAL A 508 -15.04 9.72 29.57
N ASN A 509 -16.24 10.28 29.50
CA ASN A 509 -16.71 11.30 30.44
C ASN A 509 -16.36 10.86 31.88
N LYS A 510 -15.46 11.62 32.53
CA LYS A 510 -14.91 11.42 33.88
C LYS A 510 -13.80 10.36 33.96
N ARG A 511 -12.56 10.80 34.19
CA ARG A 511 -11.62 10.33 35.23
C ARG A 511 -10.36 11.22 35.21
N VAL A 512 -10.08 11.83 36.38
CA VAL A 512 -8.88 12.54 36.89
C VAL A 512 -7.90 13.19 35.89
N ASP A 513 -7.59 14.47 36.10
CA ASP A 513 -6.63 15.25 35.30
C ASP A 513 -5.19 14.71 35.47
N TYR A 514 -4.77 13.79 34.61
CA TYR A 514 -3.36 13.37 34.47
C TYR A 514 -2.75 13.85 33.16
N TYR A 515 -1.44 14.03 33.14
CA TYR A 515 -0.66 14.36 31.94
C TYR A 515 0.03 13.10 31.40
N LEU A 516 -0.30 12.74 30.16
CA LEU A 516 0.29 11.60 29.47
C LEU A 516 1.53 12.04 28.66
N TYR A 517 2.71 11.61 29.11
CA TYR A 517 3.96 11.79 28.38
C TYR A 517 4.35 10.52 27.62
N ARG A 518 5.47 10.57 26.90
CA ARG A 518 5.97 9.45 26.08
C ARG A 518 6.30 8.21 26.91
N ASP A 519 6.89 8.37 28.09
CA ASP A 519 7.43 7.23 28.84
C ASP A 519 6.75 7.06 30.22
N TYR A 520 5.91 8.01 30.64
CA TYR A 520 5.26 8.03 31.95
C TYR A 520 3.97 8.85 31.95
N ILE A 521 3.22 8.72 33.03
CA ILE A 521 2.02 9.48 33.39
C ILE A 521 2.33 10.29 34.64
N THR A 522 1.85 11.53 34.72
CA THR A 522 2.00 12.33 35.94
C THR A 522 0.73 13.05 36.36
N LYS A 523 0.54 13.18 37.68
CA LYS A 523 -0.50 14.00 38.33
C LYS A 523 -0.16 15.48 38.34
N ASP A 524 1.14 15.81 38.23
CA ASP A 524 1.66 17.17 38.18
C ASP A 524 2.55 17.32 36.95
N ALA A 525 2.19 18.21 36.04
CA ALA A 525 2.92 18.46 34.79
C ALA A 525 4.41 18.80 34.99
N ASN A 526 4.82 19.21 36.20
CA ASN A 526 6.20 19.57 36.52
C ASN A 526 6.99 18.44 37.17
N VAL A 527 6.36 17.29 37.46
CA VAL A 527 7.01 16.14 38.12
C VAL A 527 7.24 15.02 37.11
N SER A 528 8.45 14.50 37.10
CA SER A 528 8.90 13.40 36.27
C SER A 528 9.44 12.23 37.11
N PRO A 529 9.63 11.04 36.52
CA PRO A 529 10.19 9.90 37.27
C PRO A 529 11.60 10.15 37.85
N THR A 530 12.37 11.09 37.28
CA THR A 530 13.67 11.49 37.86
C THR A 530 13.50 12.25 39.17
N ASP A 531 12.43 13.04 39.31
CA ASP A 531 12.13 13.79 40.53
C ASP A 531 11.64 12.85 41.64
N GLU A 532 10.91 11.80 41.27
CA GLU A 532 10.52 10.72 42.20
C GLU A 532 11.73 9.97 42.75
N LEU A 533 12.73 9.66 41.89
CA LEU A 533 13.98 9.04 42.36
C LEU A 533 14.78 10.00 43.26
N ASP A 534 14.89 11.27 42.89
CA ASP A 534 15.55 12.30 43.70
C ASP A 534 14.92 12.41 45.09
N ALA A 535 13.58 12.48 45.15
CA ALA A 535 12.84 12.51 46.40
C ALA A 535 13.03 11.23 47.23
N PHE A 536 12.97 10.07 46.59
CA PHE A 536 13.15 8.77 47.25
C PHE A 536 14.51 8.65 47.95
N VAL A 537 15.59 9.05 47.27
CA VAL A 537 16.94 9.01 47.85
C VAL A 537 17.10 10.12 48.90
N ARG A 538 16.55 11.32 48.68
CA ARG A 538 16.57 12.42 49.65
C ARG A 538 15.96 12.01 50.99
N ASP A 539 14.80 11.35 50.97
CA ASP A 539 14.06 10.99 52.18
C ASP A 539 14.72 9.87 52.98
N ARG A 540 15.51 9.00 52.32
CA ARG A 540 16.22 7.88 52.94
C ARG A 540 17.71 8.15 53.21
N GLY A 541 18.26 9.20 52.63
CA GLY A 541 19.67 9.57 52.72
C GLY A 541 20.57 8.73 51.82
N MET A 542 21.02 7.57 52.31
CA MET A 542 21.88 6.64 51.59
C MET A 542 21.12 5.34 51.30
N VAL A 543 21.10 4.91 50.04
CA VAL A 543 20.26 3.79 49.59
C VAL A 543 21.04 2.85 48.68
N HIS A 544 20.89 1.54 48.87
CA HIS A 544 21.50 0.54 47.98
C HIS A 544 20.68 0.35 46.69
N LYS A 545 21.32 0.05 45.56
CA LYS A 545 20.64 -0.14 44.26
C LYS A 545 19.48 -1.15 44.29
N THR A 546 19.56 -2.17 45.15
CA THR A 546 18.48 -3.16 45.31
C THR A 546 17.20 -2.58 45.89
N GLU A 547 17.29 -1.59 46.79
CA GLU A 547 16.13 -0.89 47.33
C GLU A 547 15.51 0.03 46.28
N ILE A 548 16.35 0.65 45.44
CA ILE A 548 15.88 1.43 44.28
C ILE A 548 15.13 0.53 43.30
N TYR A 549 15.64 -0.65 42.96
CA TYR A 549 14.94 -1.57 42.05
C TYR A 549 13.63 -2.11 42.64
N ALA A 550 13.54 -2.27 43.96
CA ALA A 550 12.31 -2.67 44.62
C ALA A 550 11.23 -1.57 44.53
N GLU A 551 11.62 -0.29 44.70
CA GLU A 551 10.69 0.84 44.60
C GLU A 551 10.37 1.23 43.16
N PHE A 552 11.33 1.11 42.25
CA PHE A 552 11.24 1.47 40.84
C PHE A 552 11.50 0.26 39.93
N PRO A 553 10.52 -0.64 39.77
CA PRO A 553 10.64 -1.85 38.95
C PRO A 553 11.08 -1.63 37.50
N ALA A 554 10.88 -0.41 36.98
CA ALA A 554 11.31 -0.04 35.62
C ALA A 554 12.84 0.14 35.49
N LEU A 555 13.57 0.25 36.60
CA LEU A 555 15.01 0.51 36.58
C LEU A 555 15.81 -0.79 36.66
N ASN A 556 16.71 -0.97 35.71
CA ASN A 556 17.82 -1.91 35.79
C ASN A 556 19.15 -1.13 35.95
N GLU A 557 20.28 -1.83 36.07
CA GLU A 557 21.59 -1.20 36.31
C GLU A 557 21.96 -0.14 35.28
N PHE A 558 21.73 -0.43 34.00
CA PHE A 558 21.98 0.52 32.93
C PHE A 558 21.03 1.74 32.99
N ALA A 559 19.72 1.51 33.16
CA ALA A 559 18.72 2.56 33.23
C ALA A 559 18.93 3.46 34.44
N LEU A 560 19.31 2.90 35.58
CA LEU A 560 19.60 3.64 36.81
C LEU A 560 20.75 4.63 36.58
N GLY A 561 21.84 4.22 35.92
CA GLY A 561 22.93 5.13 35.58
C GLY A 561 22.49 6.33 34.72
N GLN A 562 21.63 6.10 33.73
CA GLN A 562 21.08 7.14 32.84
C GLN A 562 20.09 8.08 33.54
N VAL A 563 19.32 7.57 34.51
CA VAL A 563 18.39 8.37 35.32
C VAL A 563 19.18 9.22 36.31
N VAL A 564 20.14 8.63 37.03
CA VAL A 564 20.98 9.33 38.01
C VAL A 564 21.82 10.43 37.37
N ALA A 565 22.31 10.24 36.13
CA ALA A 565 23.00 11.31 35.39
C ALA A 565 22.15 12.57 35.17
N ARG A 566 20.80 12.46 35.26
CA ARG A 566 19.85 13.57 35.17
C ARG A 566 19.38 14.06 36.54
N CYS A 567 19.73 13.38 37.63
CA CYS A 567 19.42 13.77 39.00
C CYS A 567 20.57 14.61 39.55
N PRO A 568 20.44 15.95 39.64
CA PRO A 568 21.55 16.83 40.01
C PRO A 568 22.06 16.60 41.45
N ASN A 569 21.26 15.96 42.30
CA ASN A 569 21.58 15.81 43.71
C ASN A 569 21.76 14.35 44.13
N VAL A 570 21.66 13.39 43.23
CA VAL A 570 21.85 11.97 43.54
C VAL A 570 23.17 11.50 42.96
N PHE A 571 24.02 10.92 43.79
CA PHE A 571 25.34 10.47 43.39
C PHE A 571 25.50 8.98 43.69
N ASN A 572 26.07 8.24 42.73
CA ASN A 572 26.53 6.90 43.01
C ASN A 572 27.78 6.96 43.90
N ILE A 573 27.74 6.21 45.00
CA ILE A 573 28.86 5.97 45.89
C ILE A 573 29.19 4.47 45.84
N ASP A 574 30.40 4.12 46.25
CA ASP A 574 30.97 2.78 46.07
C ASP A 574 30.05 1.64 46.57
N GLY A 575 30.24 0.43 46.04
CA GLY A 575 29.51 -0.76 46.47
C GLY A 575 28.03 -0.79 46.07
N GLY A 576 27.62 0.02 45.08
CA GLY A 576 26.24 0.05 44.58
C GLY A 576 25.29 0.92 45.42
N TYR A 577 25.83 1.78 46.28
CA TYR A 577 25.05 2.73 47.07
C TYR A 577 24.87 4.06 46.33
N TYR A 578 23.84 4.81 46.71
CA TYR A 578 23.55 6.14 46.20
C TYR A 578 23.25 7.06 47.37
N ILE A 579 23.71 8.31 47.29
CA ILE A 579 23.53 9.32 48.33
C ILE A 579 22.94 10.59 47.74
N HIS A 580 22.07 11.25 48.48
CA HIS A 580 21.54 12.57 48.12
C HIS A 580 22.41 13.70 48.68
N ALA A 581 22.53 14.80 47.94
CA ALA A 581 23.37 15.95 48.29
C ALA A 581 22.98 16.63 49.62
N SER A 582 21.72 16.51 50.04
CA SER A 582 21.25 17.04 51.34
C SER A 582 21.90 16.35 52.54
N GLN A 583 22.58 15.21 52.34
CA GLN A 583 23.34 14.54 53.38
C GLN A 583 24.72 15.18 53.59
N PHE A 584 25.16 16.06 52.69
CA PHE A 584 26.42 16.77 52.82
C PHE A 584 26.26 18.01 53.70
N HIS A 585 27.10 18.12 54.72
CA HIS A 585 27.16 19.22 55.68
C HIS A 585 28.16 20.31 55.23
N ILE A 586 27.94 20.86 54.04
CA ILE A 586 28.79 21.89 53.41
C ILE A 586 28.48 23.26 54.02
N GLN A 587 29.53 24.02 54.36
CA GLN A 587 29.45 25.38 54.89
C GLN A 587 29.95 26.40 53.86
N GLU A 588 29.49 27.65 53.96
CA GLU A 588 29.92 28.73 53.06
C GLU A 588 31.45 28.96 53.11
N THR A 589 32.07 28.74 54.26
CA THR A 589 33.52 28.84 54.48
C THR A 589 34.33 27.79 53.74
N ASP A 590 33.72 26.69 53.28
CA ASP A 590 34.42 25.60 52.58
C ASP A 590 34.73 25.95 51.12
N TYR A 591 33.90 26.79 50.49
CA TYR A 591 33.94 27.01 49.04
C TYR A 591 35.24 27.68 48.58
N ALA A 592 35.63 28.79 49.22
CA ALA A 592 36.81 29.57 48.83
C ALA A 592 38.14 28.80 48.90
N PRO A 593 38.46 28.05 49.99
CA PRO A 593 39.71 27.29 50.02
C PRO A 593 39.70 26.10 49.05
N LEU A 594 38.57 25.38 48.92
CA LEU A 594 38.49 24.21 48.05
C LEU A 594 38.53 24.57 46.56
N ILE A 595 37.85 25.65 46.14
CA ILE A 595 37.91 26.09 44.74
C ILE A 595 39.31 26.58 44.37
N ALA A 596 40.00 27.26 45.29
CA ALA A 596 41.38 27.70 45.08
C ALA A 596 42.33 26.50 44.94
N TYR A 597 42.20 25.50 45.81
CA TYR A 597 42.94 24.24 45.70
C TYR A 597 42.66 23.52 44.38
N LEU A 598 41.38 23.31 44.02
CA LEU A 598 41.01 22.63 42.78
C LEU A 598 41.54 23.38 41.55
N THR A 599 41.42 24.72 41.52
CA THR A 599 41.94 25.55 40.42
C THR A 599 43.46 25.40 40.28
N GLU A 600 44.20 25.30 41.40
CA GLU A 600 45.64 25.08 41.38
C GLU A 600 45.99 23.71 40.82
N VAL A 601 45.40 22.64 41.36
CA VAL A 601 45.78 21.27 40.96
C VAL A 601 45.25 20.85 39.60
N THR A 602 44.27 21.57 39.06
CA THR A 602 43.73 21.36 37.71
C THR A 602 44.15 22.44 36.71
N ARG A 603 45.12 23.30 37.06
CA ARG A 603 45.56 24.43 36.21
C ARG A 603 45.99 23.97 34.82
N ASP A 604 46.89 23.00 34.77
CA ASP A 604 47.55 22.60 33.53
C ASP A 604 46.95 21.30 32.95
N LEU A 605 46.56 20.36 33.82
CA LEU A 605 46.08 19.03 33.43
C LEU A 605 44.98 18.52 34.37
N PRO A 606 44.15 17.56 33.94
CA PRO A 606 43.20 16.90 34.83
C PRO A 606 43.90 16.21 36.00
N VAL A 607 43.28 16.28 37.18
CA VAL A 607 43.77 15.64 38.40
C VAL A 607 42.95 14.39 38.71
N ASN A 608 43.59 13.34 39.22
CA ASN A 608 42.89 12.17 39.72
C ASN A 608 42.30 12.43 41.12
N ILE A 609 41.07 11.98 41.36
CA ILE A 609 40.41 12.08 42.67
C ILE A 609 41.23 11.47 43.81
N ARG A 610 42.13 10.51 43.53
CA ARG A 610 43.05 9.96 44.51
C ARG A 610 43.95 11.03 45.12
N LYS A 611 44.62 11.84 44.29
CA LYS A 611 45.48 12.94 44.75
C LYS A 611 44.67 13.95 45.54
N VAL A 612 43.50 14.32 45.02
CA VAL A 612 42.59 15.26 45.68
C VAL A 612 42.16 14.73 47.05
N PHE A 613 41.87 13.44 47.17
CA PHE A 613 41.53 12.81 48.43
C PHE A 613 42.68 12.84 49.44
N ASP A 614 43.89 12.49 49.00
CA ASP A 614 45.08 12.47 49.85
C ASP A 614 45.41 13.91 50.35
N ASP A 615 45.35 14.91 49.47
CA ASP A 615 45.59 16.31 49.79
C ASP A 615 44.47 16.88 50.69
N CYS A 616 43.19 16.62 50.38
CA CYS A 616 42.06 17.10 51.19
C CYS A 616 42.04 16.49 52.59
N SER A 617 42.46 15.22 52.73
CA SER A 617 42.56 14.56 54.04
C SER A 617 43.58 15.24 54.97
N VAL A 618 44.59 15.89 54.40
CA VAL A 618 45.63 16.61 55.16
C VAL A 618 45.28 18.09 55.33
N GLN A 619 44.83 18.75 54.27
CA GLN A 619 44.62 20.20 54.25
C GLN A 619 43.25 20.62 54.80
N PHE A 620 42.23 19.77 54.69
CA PHE A 620 40.85 20.07 55.06
C PHE A 620 40.20 18.98 55.94
N PRO A 621 40.85 18.51 57.03
CA PRO A 621 40.35 17.38 57.82
C PRO A 621 38.98 17.64 58.44
N GLU A 622 38.70 18.86 58.90
CA GLU A 622 37.39 19.21 59.47
C GLU A 622 36.25 19.10 58.44
N PHE A 623 36.52 19.50 57.19
CA PHE A 623 35.56 19.35 56.08
C PHE A 623 35.30 17.88 55.77
N MET A 624 36.36 17.06 55.77
CA MET A 624 36.27 15.61 55.52
C MET A 624 35.44 14.91 56.61
N ASP A 625 35.74 15.17 57.88
CA ASP A 625 35.06 14.54 59.02
C ASP A 625 33.59 14.97 59.09
N ARG A 626 33.30 16.27 58.95
CA ARG A 626 31.93 16.82 59.04
C ARG A 626 31.00 16.28 57.94
N ASN A 627 31.55 16.00 56.76
CA ASN A 627 30.80 15.45 55.63
C ASN A 627 30.89 13.92 55.53
N GLU A 628 31.44 13.24 56.54
CA GLU A 628 31.60 11.78 56.59
C GLU A 628 32.33 11.20 55.35
N ILE A 629 33.37 11.91 54.89
CA ILE A 629 34.11 11.57 53.68
C ILE A 629 35.15 10.49 54.00
N HIS A 630 34.76 9.22 53.91
CA HIS A 630 35.62 8.07 54.20
C HIS A 630 36.29 7.45 52.96
N ASN A 631 35.86 7.82 51.76
CA ASN A 631 36.42 7.30 50.51
C ASN A 631 36.39 8.35 49.39
N ARG A 632 37.06 8.01 48.29
CA ARG A 632 37.24 8.88 47.11
C ARG A 632 35.93 9.17 46.40
N ASP A 633 35.01 8.21 46.38
CA ASP A 633 33.73 8.32 45.68
C ASP A 633 32.77 9.30 46.37
N VAL A 634 32.78 9.34 47.71
CA VAL A 634 32.06 10.34 48.50
C VAL A 634 32.67 11.72 48.28
N LEU A 635 34.00 11.85 48.33
CA LEU A 635 34.65 13.14 48.06
C LEU A 635 34.31 13.65 46.65
N PHE A 636 34.35 12.77 45.65
CA PHE A 636 33.99 13.11 44.27
C PHE A 636 32.55 13.61 44.18
N ALA A 637 31.60 12.94 44.86
CA ALA A 637 30.21 13.36 44.90
C ALA A 637 30.03 14.74 45.54
N VAL A 638 30.69 15.00 46.67
CA VAL A 638 30.66 16.30 47.37
C VAL A 638 31.22 17.41 46.48
N LEU A 639 32.43 17.22 45.93
CA LEU A 639 33.06 18.22 45.07
C LEU A 639 32.28 18.46 43.79
N SER A 640 31.71 17.40 43.20
CA SER A 640 30.84 17.52 42.02
C SER A 640 29.58 18.33 42.36
N HIS A 641 28.96 18.10 43.52
CA HIS A 641 27.81 18.90 43.95
C HIS A 641 28.17 20.38 44.09
N MET A 642 29.31 20.68 44.74
CA MET A 642 29.78 22.05 45.01
C MET A 642 30.20 22.81 43.75
N PHE A 643 30.89 22.15 42.82
CA PHE A 643 31.65 22.83 41.77
C PHE A 643 31.37 22.33 40.34
N ARG A 644 30.26 21.62 40.07
CA ARG A 644 29.88 21.14 38.72
C ARG A 644 29.86 22.21 37.61
N TYR A 645 29.69 23.48 37.99
CA TYR A 645 29.66 24.60 37.06
C TYR A 645 31.03 25.28 36.89
N ASN A 646 32.00 24.92 37.74
CA ASN A 646 33.37 25.44 37.71
C ASN A 646 34.34 24.44 37.07
N PHE A 647 34.10 23.13 37.25
CA PHE A 647 34.96 22.06 36.75
C PHE A 647 34.15 20.97 36.06
N ARG A 648 34.83 20.23 35.19
CA ARG A 648 34.30 18.99 34.63
C ARG A 648 34.66 17.80 35.53
N PHE A 649 33.65 17.01 35.83
CA PHE A 649 33.76 15.80 36.64
C PHE A 649 33.48 14.58 35.76
N ASN A 650 34.47 13.71 35.55
CA ASN A 650 34.29 12.39 34.95
C ASN A 650 35.21 11.41 35.65
N ARG A 651 34.63 10.49 36.41
CA ARG A 651 35.41 9.59 37.28
C ARG A 651 36.50 8.86 36.47
N PRO A 652 37.75 8.82 36.96
CA PRO A 652 38.24 9.33 38.25
C PRO A 652 38.78 10.79 38.22
N TYR A 653 38.63 11.52 37.12
CA TYR A 653 39.28 12.81 36.87
C TYR A 653 38.41 14.04 37.12
N ILE A 654 39.08 15.14 37.48
CA ILE A 654 38.53 16.50 37.61
C ILE A 654 39.39 17.43 36.74
N ALA A 655 38.77 18.26 35.90
CA ALA A 655 39.49 19.18 35.02
C ALA A 655 38.89 20.60 34.99
N ASN A 656 39.75 21.59 34.69
CA ASN A 656 39.40 23.01 34.56
C ASN A 656 39.06 23.44 33.12
N SER A 657 39.39 22.63 32.12
CA SER A 657 39.18 22.94 30.69
C SER A 657 38.30 21.89 30.00
N ASP A 658 37.56 22.34 28.99
CA ASP A 658 36.75 21.48 28.10
C ASP A 658 37.59 20.75 27.04
N ASP A 659 38.82 21.20 26.80
CA ASP A 659 39.65 20.73 25.67
C ASP A 659 40.36 19.39 25.94
N VAL A 660 40.35 18.90 27.19
CA VAL A 660 41.05 17.65 27.54
C VAL A 660 40.10 16.45 27.52
N GLU A 661 40.51 15.39 26.86
CA GLU A 661 39.83 14.11 26.89
C GLU A 661 40.06 13.42 28.25
N MET A 662 39.03 13.39 29.10
CA MET A 662 39.09 12.85 30.47
C MET A 662 38.96 11.32 30.53
N THR A 663 39.65 10.63 29.61
CA THR A 663 39.89 9.18 29.64
C THR A 663 41.30 8.92 30.17
N ASN A 664 41.59 7.73 30.71
CA ASN A 664 42.95 7.40 31.18
C ASN A 664 44.00 7.65 30.09
N ARG A 665 43.69 7.27 28.84
CA ARG A 665 44.56 7.53 27.67
C ARG A 665 44.70 9.02 27.38
N GLY A 666 43.58 9.73 27.25
CA GLY A 666 43.59 11.17 26.93
C GLY A 666 44.40 11.99 27.91
N VAL A 667 44.22 11.73 29.22
CA VAL A 667 44.98 12.41 30.28
C VAL A 667 46.47 12.11 30.19
N ILE A 668 46.88 10.85 29.96
CA ILE A 668 48.30 10.48 29.83
C ILE A 668 48.91 11.12 28.56
N LEU A 669 48.16 11.16 27.45
CA LEU A 669 48.63 11.83 26.23
C LEU A 669 48.79 13.34 26.43
N SER A 670 47.91 14.00 27.18
CA SER A 670 48.06 15.42 27.51
C SER A 670 49.28 15.69 28.41
N VAL A 671 49.66 14.75 29.29
CA VAL A 671 50.95 14.83 30.02
C VAL A 671 52.13 14.79 29.04
N LEU A 672 52.04 13.98 27.99
CA LEU A 672 53.11 13.76 27.01
C LEU A 672 53.19 14.85 25.94
N GLU A 673 52.08 15.50 25.59
CA GLU A 673 51.96 16.43 24.46
C GLU A 673 53.11 17.46 24.33
N PRO A 674 53.61 18.09 25.42
CA PRO A 674 54.71 19.05 25.35
C PRO A 674 56.05 18.45 24.93
N TYR A 675 56.21 17.14 25.06
CA TYR A 675 57.48 16.43 24.87
C TYR A 675 57.53 15.77 23.49
N ALA A 676 58.53 16.14 22.69
CA ALA A 676 58.87 15.40 21.47
C ALA A 676 59.58 14.08 21.81
N GLU A 677 60.41 14.11 22.85
CA GLU A 677 61.12 12.99 23.45
C GLU A 677 61.09 13.12 24.97
N ILE A 678 60.97 12.01 25.71
CA ILE A 678 60.95 11.98 27.18
C ILE A 678 61.47 10.63 27.69
N ALA A 679 62.12 10.62 28.86
CA ALA A 679 62.47 9.38 29.53
C ALA A 679 61.22 8.70 30.14
N ILE A 680 61.13 7.38 30.07
CA ILE A 680 60.04 6.60 30.68
C ILE A 680 60.01 6.85 32.19
N ASP A 681 61.18 6.89 32.84
CA ASP A 681 61.26 7.15 34.28
C ASP A 681 60.70 8.56 34.63
N GLU A 682 60.97 9.56 33.79
CA GLU A 682 60.42 10.92 33.96
C GLU A 682 58.90 10.95 33.75
N LEU A 683 58.38 10.22 32.76
CA LEU A 683 56.93 10.06 32.58
C LEU A 683 56.30 9.41 33.82
N MET A 684 56.92 8.37 34.38
CA MET A 684 56.40 7.69 35.57
C MET A 684 56.30 8.64 36.75
N ASP A 685 57.34 9.43 37.00
CA ASP A 685 57.35 10.46 38.05
C ASP A 685 56.22 11.49 37.82
N LEU A 686 56.03 11.97 36.58
CA LEU A 686 54.96 12.91 36.22
C LEU A 686 53.55 12.35 36.42
N LEU A 687 53.35 11.04 36.22
CA LEU A 687 52.06 10.37 36.46
C LEU A 687 51.81 10.18 37.95
N ASP A 688 52.82 9.77 38.72
CA ASP A 688 52.74 9.57 40.16
C ASP A 688 52.46 10.88 40.91
N GLU A 689 53.11 11.99 40.54
CA GLU A 689 52.86 13.33 41.10
C GLU A 689 51.40 13.78 40.97
N ARG A 690 50.69 13.27 39.94
CA ARG A 690 49.27 13.57 39.66
C ARG A 690 48.31 12.49 40.17
N GLY A 691 48.83 11.44 40.80
CA GLY A 691 48.06 10.30 41.26
C GLY A 691 47.44 9.46 40.14
N ILE A 692 48.03 9.49 38.94
CA ILE A 692 47.59 8.72 37.77
C ILE A 692 48.22 7.33 37.83
N HIS A 693 47.41 6.33 38.12
CA HIS A 693 47.88 4.95 38.20
C HIS A 693 47.73 4.22 36.85
N TYR A 694 48.73 3.42 36.50
CA TYR A 694 48.69 2.47 35.39
C TYR A 694 49.03 1.06 35.92
N VAL A 695 48.44 0.03 35.30
CA VAL A 695 48.52 -1.35 35.80
C VAL A 695 49.92 -1.96 35.68
N SER A 696 50.61 -1.66 34.58
CA SER A 696 51.96 -2.16 34.29
C SER A 696 52.60 -1.33 33.18
N LEU A 697 53.93 -1.42 33.02
CA LEU A 697 54.62 -0.71 31.95
C LEU A 697 54.13 -1.11 30.53
N PRO A 698 53.89 -2.40 30.21
CA PRO A 698 53.25 -2.78 28.94
C PRO A 698 51.87 -2.14 28.74
N HIS A 699 51.05 -2.06 29.79
CA HIS A 699 49.75 -1.40 29.73
C HIS A 699 49.90 0.10 29.45
N LEU A 700 50.83 0.77 30.13
CA LEU A 700 51.13 2.19 29.89
C LEU A 700 51.60 2.42 28.45
N MET A 701 52.49 1.58 27.93
CA MET A 701 52.96 1.66 26.54
C MET A 701 51.82 1.45 25.54
N GLY A 702 50.93 0.49 25.80
CA GLY A 702 49.73 0.28 24.99
C GLY A 702 48.75 1.46 25.05
N LEU A 703 48.65 2.15 26.19
CA LEU A 703 47.80 3.33 26.35
C LEU A 703 48.31 4.56 25.60
N ILE A 704 49.61 4.68 25.33
CA ILE A 704 50.19 5.86 24.64
C ILE A 704 50.42 5.60 23.14
N ALA A 705 50.44 4.34 22.72
CA ALA A 705 50.55 3.99 21.32
C ALA A 705 49.26 4.32 20.54
N PRO A 706 49.34 4.62 19.22
CA PRO A 706 50.56 4.72 18.42
C PRO A 706 51.25 6.09 18.48
N ASP A 707 50.76 7.05 19.28
CA ASP A 707 51.26 8.44 19.25
C ASP A 707 52.71 8.56 19.69
N TYR A 708 53.10 7.76 20.68
CA TYR A 708 54.46 7.65 21.19
C TYR A 708 54.99 6.23 21.03
N VAL A 709 56.25 6.14 20.61
CA VAL A 709 56.99 4.89 20.43
C VAL A 709 58.28 4.94 21.24
N ARG A 710 58.79 3.77 21.62
CA ARG A 710 60.08 3.66 22.32
C ARG A 710 61.22 3.66 21.30
N SER A 711 62.08 4.66 21.32
CA SER A 711 63.29 4.67 20.48
C SER A 711 64.36 3.75 21.03
N ASP A 712 64.49 3.70 22.37
CA ASP A 712 65.44 2.85 23.08
C ASP A 712 64.83 2.26 24.37
N GLU A 713 65.70 1.76 25.25
CA GLU A 713 65.33 1.17 26.53
C GLU A 713 64.52 2.15 27.41
N ASN A 714 64.94 3.40 27.57
CA ASN A 714 64.32 4.40 28.46
C ASN A 714 63.67 5.57 27.73
N THR A 715 63.76 5.70 26.42
CA THR A 715 63.32 6.91 25.72
C THR A 715 62.04 6.66 24.92
N LEU A 716 61.03 7.51 25.16
CA LEU A 716 59.83 7.65 24.34
C LEU A 716 59.97 8.83 23.39
N MET A 717 59.45 8.69 22.18
CA MET A 717 59.40 9.77 21.19
C MET A 717 58.09 9.76 20.40
N LYS A 718 57.70 10.91 19.86
CA LYS A 718 56.53 11.01 18.96
C LYS A 718 56.74 10.16 17.70
N ARG A 719 55.76 9.31 17.36
CA ARG A 719 55.80 8.43 16.16
C ARG A 719 56.04 9.22 14.88
N SER A 720 55.49 10.43 14.78
CA SER A 720 55.67 11.31 13.62
C SER A 720 57.13 11.72 13.36
N LEU A 721 58.01 11.62 14.36
CA LEU A 721 59.44 11.92 14.24
C LEU A 721 60.29 10.68 13.97
N ALA A 722 59.70 9.49 14.05
CA ALA A 722 60.39 8.22 13.83
C ALA A 722 60.34 7.73 12.38
N GLY A 723 59.58 8.41 11.50
CA GLY A 723 59.38 7.99 10.11
C GLY A 723 58.55 6.71 9.97
N ILE A 724 57.65 6.42 10.91
CA ILE A 724 56.83 5.20 10.94
C ILE A 724 55.42 5.51 10.45
N ASP A 725 55.13 5.17 9.20
CA ASP A 725 53.78 5.13 8.64
C ASP A 725 53.17 3.72 8.76
N ASP A 726 52.00 3.50 8.18
CA ASP A 726 51.30 2.22 8.28
C ASP A 726 51.89 1.13 7.37
N ASP A 727 52.56 1.51 6.27
CA ASP A 727 53.26 0.59 5.36
C ASP A 727 54.50 0.01 6.05
N VAL A 728 55.27 0.86 6.74
CA VAL A 728 56.40 0.48 7.60
C VAL A 728 55.96 -0.50 8.70
N VAL A 729 54.81 -0.24 9.32
CA VAL A 729 54.23 -1.12 10.34
C VAL A 729 53.88 -2.48 9.74
N GLU A 730 53.22 -2.51 8.58
CA GLU A 730 52.86 -3.75 7.90
C GLU A 730 54.08 -4.60 7.53
N GLU A 731 55.10 -3.99 6.92
CA GLU A 731 56.31 -4.71 6.51
C GLU A 731 57.07 -5.27 7.73
N ALA A 732 57.25 -4.47 8.79
CA ALA A 732 57.90 -4.90 10.02
C ALA A 732 57.16 -6.08 10.70
N LEU A 733 55.82 -6.04 10.70
CA LEU A 733 55.01 -7.11 11.30
C LEU A 733 55.04 -8.40 10.47
N ASN A 734 55.12 -8.31 9.13
CA ASN A 734 55.26 -9.49 8.28
C ASN A 734 56.61 -10.19 8.51
N ILE A 735 57.70 -9.43 8.57
CA ILE A 735 59.03 -9.96 8.90
C ILE A 735 59.01 -10.66 10.27
N LEU A 736 58.37 -10.03 11.26
CA LEU A 736 58.26 -10.59 12.60
C LEU A 736 57.36 -11.84 12.63
N SER A 737 56.28 -11.87 11.85
CA SER A 737 55.40 -13.04 11.72
C SER A 737 56.15 -14.26 11.20
N ASP A 738 56.94 -14.10 10.14
CA ASP A 738 57.76 -15.18 9.56
C ASP A 738 58.77 -15.73 10.59
N ALA A 739 59.34 -14.85 11.44
CA ALA A 739 60.25 -15.25 12.50
C ALA A 739 59.55 -16.03 13.63
N ILE A 740 58.30 -15.70 13.95
CA ILE A 740 57.50 -16.40 14.97
C ILE A 740 57.04 -17.77 14.47
N GLU A 741 56.66 -17.89 13.18
CA GLU A 741 56.21 -19.17 12.60
C GLU A 741 57.24 -20.30 12.72
N ALA A 742 58.53 -19.97 12.82
CA ALA A 742 59.60 -20.95 12.97
C ALA A 742 59.58 -21.70 14.31
N ASN A 743 59.19 -21.05 15.41
CA ASN A 743 59.30 -21.62 16.78
C ASN A 743 58.04 -21.41 17.65
N ASP A 744 56.93 -20.96 17.09
CA ASP A 744 55.67 -20.57 17.77
C ASP A 744 55.78 -19.39 18.75
N TYR A 745 56.98 -18.94 19.10
CA TYR A 745 57.22 -17.83 20.01
C TYR A 745 58.58 -17.17 19.72
N LEU A 746 58.70 -15.89 20.08
CA LEU A 746 59.93 -15.13 19.98
C LEU A 746 60.00 -14.07 21.08
N PRO A 747 60.88 -14.22 22.09
CA PRO A 747 61.11 -13.18 23.09
C PRO A 747 61.63 -11.91 22.41
N SER A 748 61.00 -10.76 22.66
CA SER A 748 61.32 -9.52 21.95
C SER A 748 62.80 -9.11 22.05
N CYS A 749 63.42 -9.36 23.21
CA CYS A 749 64.86 -9.12 23.43
C CYS A 749 65.79 -9.91 22.50
N LYS A 750 65.30 -10.93 21.79
CA LYS A 750 66.08 -11.73 20.84
C LYS A 750 66.07 -11.19 19.42
N VAL A 751 65.22 -10.21 19.12
CA VAL A 751 65.24 -9.53 17.83
C VAL A 751 66.33 -8.46 17.86
N GLN A 752 67.52 -8.79 17.37
CA GLN A 752 68.70 -7.90 17.39
C GLN A 752 69.24 -7.58 15.99
N ASP A 753 68.80 -8.33 14.97
CA ASP A 753 69.18 -8.11 13.57
C ASP A 753 68.00 -7.48 12.81
N PHE A 754 68.22 -6.28 12.28
CA PHE A 754 67.21 -5.48 11.60
C PHE A 754 67.57 -5.18 10.14
N ILE A 755 68.51 -5.93 9.54
CA ILE A 755 68.96 -5.72 8.15
C ILE A 755 67.81 -5.74 7.14
N TRP A 756 66.77 -6.54 7.40
CA TRP A 756 65.63 -6.72 6.51
C TRP A 756 64.44 -5.81 6.81
N TYR A 757 64.52 -4.98 7.85
CA TYR A 757 63.43 -4.07 8.22
C TYR A 757 63.44 -2.81 7.34
N PRO A 758 62.28 -2.17 7.13
CA PRO A 758 62.17 -0.98 6.28
C PRO A 758 62.99 0.19 6.82
N SER A 759 63.45 1.06 5.91
CA SER A 759 64.17 2.28 6.27
C SER A 759 63.25 3.27 6.97
N ILE A 760 63.67 3.75 8.14
CA ILE A 760 62.97 4.75 8.96
C ILE A 760 63.96 5.83 9.43
N ASP A 761 63.48 6.89 10.09
CA ASP A 761 64.30 8.04 10.48
C ASP A 761 65.19 7.80 11.73
N ILE A 762 65.00 6.66 12.40
CA ILE A 762 65.74 6.24 13.59
C ILE A 762 66.31 4.83 13.46
N ALA A 763 67.18 4.41 14.38
CA ALA A 763 67.64 3.03 14.40
C ALA A 763 66.53 2.09 14.87
N TRP A 764 66.40 0.93 14.20
CA TRP A 764 65.57 -0.14 14.71
C TRP A 764 66.13 -0.69 16.03
N THR A 765 65.25 -0.82 17.01
CA THR A 765 65.56 -1.43 18.30
C THR A 765 64.47 -2.44 18.66
N PRO A 766 64.77 -3.42 19.55
CA PRO A 766 63.74 -4.33 20.05
C PRO A 766 62.56 -3.57 20.66
N TYR A 767 62.84 -2.45 21.34
CA TYR A 767 61.84 -1.61 22.01
C TYR A 767 60.91 -0.89 21.04
N LEU A 768 61.46 -0.42 19.91
CA LEU A 768 60.67 0.19 18.86
C LEU A 768 59.69 -0.81 18.24
N LEU A 769 60.18 -2.02 17.98
CA LEU A 769 59.35 -3.10 17.46
C LEU A 769 58.25 -3.52 18.44
N GLU A 770 58.53 -3.54 19.75
CA GLU A 770 57.50 -3.73 20.78
C GLU A 770 56.39 -2.67 20.68
N SER A 771 56.74 -1.37 20.57
CA SER A 771 55.75 -0.30 20.44
C SER A 771 54.88 -0.48 19.19
N ILE A 772 55.47 -0.92 18.07
CA ILE A 772 54.72 -1.20 16.83
C ILE A 772 53.75 -2.36 17.05
N VAL A 773 54.19 -3.47 17.63
CA VAL A 773 53.34 -4.64 17.89
C VAL A 773 52.18 -4.27 18.81
N LEU A 774 52.45 -3.58 19.93
CA LEU A 774 51.44 -3.16 20.91
C LEU A 774 50.36 -2.24 20.31
N SER A 775 50.68 -1.47 19.26
CA SER A 775 49.73 -0.58 18.59
C SER A 775 48.93 -1.24 17.46
N SER A 776 49.42 -2.33 16.89
CA SER A 776 48.89 -2.90 15.64
C SER A 776 47.70 -3.87 15.82
N ASN A 777 47.59 -4.53 16.98
CA ASN A 777 46.68 -5.67 17.21
C ASN A 777 46.76 -6.80 16.16
N ARG A 778 47.83 -6.86 15.35
CA ARG A 778 47.98 -7.86 14.26
C ARG A 778 48.73 -9.11 14.70
N LEU A 779 49.59 -9.01 15.71
CA LEU A 779 50.34 -10.12 16.29
C LEU A 779 49.91 -10.35 17.74
N ASP A 780 49.82 -11.62 18.11
CA ASP A 780 49.57 -11.99 19.49
C ASP A 780 50.88 -11.87 20.30
N TYR A 781 50.75 -11.46 21.56
CA TYR A 781 51.88 -11.33 22.46
C TYR A 781 51.47 -11.68 23.89
N VAL A 782 52.46 -12.07 24.70
CA VAL A 782 52.30 -12.36 26.12
C VAL A 782 53.19 -11.40 26.92
N PRO A 783 52.63 -10.52 27.77
CA PRO A 783 53.42 -9.55 28.53
C PRO A 783 54.20 -10.23 29.67
N TYR A 784 55.39 -9.70 29.96
CA TYR A 784 56.15 -10.13 31.14
C TYR A 784 55.49 -9.63 32.44
N PRO A 785 55.39 -10.47 33.49
CA PRO A 785 54.75 -10.09 34.75
C PRO A 785 55.68 -9.35 35.72
N PHE A 786 56.95 -9.15 35.39
CA PHE A 786 57.96 -8.51 36.24
C PHE A 786 58.83 -7.53 35.47
N SER A 787 59.29 -6.47 36.15
CA SER A 787 60.21 -5.48 35.59
C SER A 787 61.57 -6.12 35.34
N ARG A 788 61.98 -6.18 34.08
CA ARG A 788 63.29 -6.69 33.66
C ARG A 788 64.35 -5.60 33.75
N SER A 789 65.59 -6.00 34.00
CA SER A 789 66.75 -5.11 33.97
C SER A 789 67.08 -4.57 32.59
N HIS A 790 66.50 -5.16 31.53
CA HIS A 790 66.72 -4.80 30.12
C HIS A 790 65.45 -4.27 29.40
N ARG A 791 64.43 -3.87 30.16
CA ARG A 791 63.13 -3.27 29.74
C ARG A 791 62.42 -3.81 28.49
N SER A 792 62.54 -5.10 28.18
CA SER A 792 61.64 -5.74 27.22
C SER A 792 60.31 -6.07 27.89
N LEU A 793 59.20 -5.91 27.16
CA LEU A 793 57.86 -5.92 27.71
C LEU A 793 57.05 -7.16 27.37
N VAL A 794 57.38 -7.86 26.29
CA VAL A 794 56.53 -8.93 25.72
C VAL A 794 57.32 -10.10 25.12
N VAL A 795 56.65 -11.23 24.99
CA VAL A 795 57.02 -12.35 24.10
C VAL A 795 56.04 -12.33 22.93
N TYR A 796 56.53 -12.28 21.70
CA TYR A 796 55.67 -12.43 20.53
C TYR A 796 55.31 -13.90 20.36
N VAL A 797 54.06 -14.21 20.03
CA VAL A 797 53.59 -15.60 19.98
C VAL A 797 52.71 -15.87 18.77
N SER A 798 52.72 -17.13 18.33
CA SER A 798 51.75 -17.65 17.38
C SER A 798 50.40 -17.86 18.05
N LYS A 799 49.38 -18.19 17.24
CA LYS A 799 48.04 -18.55 17.72
C LYS A 799 48.04 -19.69 18.75
N LYS A 800 49.10 -20.51 18.82
CA LYS A 800 49.28 -21.58 19.82
C LYS A 800 49.25 -21.06 21.26
N TYR A 801 49.79 -19.87 21.51
CA TYR A 801 49.93 -19.29 22.86
C TYR A 801 49.16 -17.97 23.07
N ALA A 802 48.39 -17.51 22.08
CA ALA A 802 47.69 -16.22 22.12
C ALA A 802 46.81 -16.00 23.36
N ASN A 803 46.24 -17.06 23.94
CA ASN A 803 45.36 -17.00 25.12
C ASN A 803 46.05 -17.42 26.43
N TYR A 804 47.37 -17.57 26.43
CA TYR A 804 48.10 -18.06 27.58
C TYR A 804 48.63 -16.87 28.38
N ASP A 805 48.55 -16.95 29.72
CA ASP A 805 49.36 -16.07 30.54
C ASP A 805 50.84 -16.49 30.50
N PHE A 806 51.73 -15.61 30.96
CA PHE A 806 53.17 -15.85 30.93
C PHE A 806 53.58 -17.16 31.62
N GLN A 807 52.96 -17.46 32.76
CA GLN A 807 53.29 -18.67 33.54
C GLN A 807 52.90 -19.94 32.77
N THR A 808 51.69 -19.99 32.24
CA THR A 808 51.14 -21.12 31.50
C THR A 808 51.93 -21.35 30.22
N MET A 809 52.23 -20.27 29.48
CA MET A 809 53.07 -20.33 28.28
C MET A 809 54.45 -20.89 28.62
N LEU A 810 55.11 -20.33 29.65
CA LEU A 810 56.47 -20.72 30.01
C LEU A 810 56.54 -22.17 30.51
N LEU A 811 55.56 -22.63 31.30
CA LEU A 811 55.50 -24.02 31.76
C LEU A 811 55.35 -25.01 30.60
N LYS A 812 54.56 -24.67 29.58
CA LYS A 812 54.38 -25.49 28.39
C LYS A 812 55.67 -25.57 27.56
N ILE A 813 56.32 -24.43 27.33
CA ILE A 813 57.61 -24.37 26.62
C ILE A 813 58.68 -25.19 27.36
N ILE A 814 58.80 -25.01 28.67
CA ILE A 814 59.74 -25.78 29.50
C ILE A 814 59.40 -27.28 29.43
N GLY A 815 58.12 -27.66 29.43
CA GLY A 815 57.69 -29.05 29.31
C GLY A 815 58.14 -29.68 27.99
N GLU A 816 57.94 -28.99 26.87
CA GLU A 816 58.37 -29.43 25.53
C GLU A 816 59.90 -29.60 25.44
N GLU A 817 60.67 -28.68 26.03
CA GLU A 817 62.14 -28.74 26.04
C GLU A 817 62.71 -29.76 27.04
N TYR A 818 62.02 -29.98 28.16
CA TYR A 818 62.34 -31.05 29.09
C TYR A 818 62.18 -32.43 28.44
N GLU A 819 61.12 -32.64 27.67
CA GLU A 819 60.88 -33.89 26.92
C GLU A 819 61.94 -34.14 25.83
N LYS A 820 62.50 -33.07 25.24
CA LYS A 820 63.63 -33.14 24.31
C LYS A 820 64.98 -33.41 24.99
N GLY A 821 65.04 -33.30 26.32
CA GLY A 821 66.26 -33.50 27.11
C GLY A 821 67.22 -32.30 27.09
N THR A 822 66.72 -31.09 26.79
CA THR A 822 67.53 -29.86 26.64
C THR A 822 68.26 -29.46 27.92
N PHE A 823 67.69 -29.77 29.09
CA PHE A 823 68.30 -29.54 30.40
C PHE A 823 67.98 -30.69 31.36
N THR A 824 68.92 -31.02 32.25
CA THR A 824 68.77 -32.15 33.20
C THR A 824 68.86 -31.72 34.66
N ARG A 825 69.26 -30.49 34.94
CA ARG A 825 69.31 -29.89 36.28
C ARG A 825 68.59 -28.55 36.28
N LYS A 826 68.18 -28.12 37.48
CA LYS A 826 67.54 -26.81 37.67
C LYS A 826 68.44 -25.63 37.29
N ALA A 827 69.77 -25.80 37.43
CA ALA A 827 70.76 -24.81 37.00
C ALA A 827 70.79 -24.69 35.46
N ASP A 828 70.84 -25.82 34.76
CA ASP A 828 70.83 -25.88 33.29
C ASP A 828 69.52 -25.27 32.72
N MET A 829 68.37 -25.56 33.34
CA MET A 829 67.09 -24.95 32.97
C MET A 829 67.12 -23.43 33.13
N ARG A 830 67.73 -22.92 34.21
CA ARG A 830 67.89 -21.47 34.42
C ARG A 830 68.80 -20.87 33.35
N GLU A 831 69.94 -21.48 33.06
CA GLU A 831 70.86 -21.01 32.03
C GLU A 831 70.20 -21.00 30.64
N TRP A 832 69.46 -22.06 30.31
CA TRP A 832 68.67 -22.12 29.08
C TRP A 832 67.60 -21.04 29.02
N LEU A 833 66.86 -20.78 30.11
CA LEU A 833 65.85 -19.72 30.14
C LEU A 833 66.47 -18.32 29.97
N ILE A 834 67.68 -18.09 30.48
CA ILE A 834 68.44 -16.86 30.25
C ILE A 834 68.86 -16.76 28.79
N GLU A 835 69.43 -17.84 28.24
CA GLU A 835 69.86 -17.89 26.85
C GLU A 835 68.68 -17.76 25.89
N ALA A 836 67.51 -18.31 26.20
CA ALA A 836 66.30 -18.17 25.41
C ALA A 836 65.68 -16.77 25.54
N GLY A 837 66.03 -15.99 26.57
CA GLY A 837 65.51 -14.64 26.79
C GLY A 837 64.21 -14.58 27.60
N PHE A 838 63.87 -15.64 28.34
CA PHE A 838 62.68 -15.71 29.20
C PHE A 838 62.90 -15.22 30.63
N VAL A 839 64.14 -15.14 31.09
CA VAL A 839 64.51 -14.61 32.42
C VAL A 839 65.86 -13.91 32.36
N ASP A 840 66.12 -12.96 33.27
CA ASP A 840 67.39 -12.21 33.26
C ASP A 840 68.47 -12.89 34.11
N VAL A 841 68.14 -13.21 35.37
CA VAL A 841 69.12 -13.69 36.36
C VAL A 841 68.54 -14.78 37.26
N LYS A 842 67.33 -14.57 37.80
CA LYS A 842 66.66 -15.50 38.71
C LYS A 842 65.47 -16.16 38.04
N LEU A 843 65.13 -17.37 38.49
CA LEU A 843 63.91 -18.04 38.07
C LEU A 843 62.70 -17.30 38.68
N PRO A 844 61.56 -17.23 37.98
CA PRO A 844 60.30 -16.78 38.56
C PRO A 844 59.95 -17.61 39.80
N ASN A 845 59.29 -16.98 40.79
CA ASN A 845 58.94 -17.63 42.06
C ASN A 845 58.20 -18.99 41.87
N PHE A 846 57.32 -19.08 40.86
CA PHE A 846 56.61 -20.32 40.57
C PHE A 846 57.55 -21.45 40.10
N LEU A 847 58.64 -21.14 39.41
CA LEU A 847 59.69 -22.11 39.02
C LEU A 847 60.76 -22.33 40.09
N GLU A 848 60.97 -21.38 41.01
CA GLU A 848 61.85 -21.58 42.18
C GLU A 848 61.26 -22.60 43.16
N SER A 849 59.94 -22.60 43.32
CA SER A 849 59.23 -23.61 44.12
C SER A 849 59.41 -25.04 43.57
N ALA A 850 59.20 -26.05 44.42
CA ALA A 850 59.16 -27.46 44.01
C ALA A 850 57.80 -27.88 43.42
N GLN A 851 56.90 -26.91 43.15
CA GLN A 851 55.53 -27.16 42.75
C GLN A 851 55.42 -27.81 41.37
N TYR A 852 56.26 -27.40 40.42
CA TYR A 852 56.22 -27.89 39.04
C TYR A 852 57.45 -28.74 38.67
N TYR A 853 58.62 -28.35 39.16
CA TYR A 853 59.89 -29.04 38.91
C TYR A 853 60.71 -29.13 40.19
N TYR A 854 61.18 -30.33 40.52
CA TYR A 854 62.01 -30.60 41.71
C TYR A 854 63.25 -31.43 41.36
N MET A 855 64.23 -31.48 42.26
CA MET A 855 65.41 -32.32 42.08
C MET A 855 65.15 -33.69 42.70
N GLY A 856 65.30 -34.76 41.93
CA GLY A 856 65.26 -36.13 42.41
C GLY A 856 66.53 -36.52 43.17
N ASP A 857 66.46 -37.64 43.90
CA ASP A 857 67.58 -38.17 44.71
C ASP A 857 68.82 -38.54 43.88
N ASP A 858 68.66 -38.71 42.57
CA ASP A 858 69.72 -38.97 41.58
C ASP A 858 70.39 -37.69 41.04
N GLY A 859 69.97 -36.51 41.54
CA GLY A 859 70.49 -35.21 41.12
C GLY A 859 69.99 -34.75 39.75
N ARG A 860 68.91 -35.33 39.23
CA ARG A 860 68.23 -34.90 38.00
C ARG A 860 66.96 -34.10 38.30
N LEU A 861 66.61 -33.19 37.39
CA LEU A 861 65.36 -32.46 37.42
C LEU A 861 64.21 -33.41 37.08
N VAL A 862 63.15 -33.39 37.88
CA VAL A 862 61.93 -34.18 37.70
C VAL A 862 60.74 -33.24 37.59
N ARG A 863 59.96 -33.39 36.52
CA ARG A 863 58.67 -32.70 36.33
C ARG A 863 57.60 -33.37 37.19
N ARG A 864 56.81 -32.60 37.93
CA ARG A 864 55.60 -33.13 38.59
C ARG A 864 54.49 -33.25 37.54
N GLU A 865 53.92 -34.44 37.39
CA GLU A 865 52.75 -34.66 36.54
C GLU A 865 51.52 -34.04 37.21
N GLU A 866 50.65 -33.39 36.43
CA GLU A 866 49.43 -32.69 36.89
C GLU A 866 48.36 -33.61 37.52
N ALA A 867 48.65 -34.90 37.75
CA ALA A 867 47.68 -35.89 38.22
C ALA A 867 47.43 -35.91 39.76
N GLU A 868 47.98 -34.97 40.52
CA GLU A 868 47.69 -34.83 41.98
C GLU A 868 47.28 -33.40 42.38
N GLN A 869 46.45 -32.72 41.58
CA GLN A 869 45.66 -31.57 42.05
C GLN A 869 44.18 -31.72 41.75
#